data_AF-A0A852SV78-F1
#
_entry.id   AF-A0A852SV78-F1
#
_cell.length_a   1.000
_cell.length_b   1.000
_cell.length_c   1.000
_cell.angle_alpha   90.00
_cell.angle_beta   90.00
_cell.angle_gamma   90.00
#
_symmetry.space_group_name_H-M   'P 1'
#
loop_
_entity.id
_entity.type
_entity.pdbx_description
1 polymer ?
#
loop_
_entity_poly.entity_id
_entity_poly.type
_entity_poly.pdbx_seq_one_letter_code
_entity_poly.pdbx_strand_id
1 'polypeptide(L)'
;MRSSSRTLMAGTAGIAVIAALTIGITAMQTGTTPATPSTVTGSPSPDTVTGITDPVTESTGPGSQVIAPDPSLATQNAARNHSMGSTLETFDPDFPRSKKQTQTLSVIGGPPGIDGLDVSGWQVLSTADWSRIASQGAKFAYVKATEDTDYVSSQFASQYAGSYNAGLLHGAYHFATPNTSTGAAQANWFLDHGGQGTSDGRTMPPLLDIEYNPYGPTCYGLSQAAMVNWIADFSNTVRLRTGRLPAIYSTTNWWITCTGNSSAFSASPLFIARYPSNLSDGAGTLPAGWSTYTLWQYGSTGVFPGDQDVFNGSALELQTFGLSSSLIRTVANPSVYLVSGSTKYPVTNQDMLQALSPLGSVAYVGQSYLDQFRTAQAASRIIRGPDGSIYFFDSGIKLPITSCSLVSDYGGSCDSTGYVQLNAQQAARFVTGPYATPLITSAGGPLYQIAGGSKHEVLDSTSLSQAGINAGVNSLSAGAVGYLPFGQPVVRNDAVVSLRGGSGGVILTGGKASPIDPSAATLAVTSKAAGSLSSQSIALLPAGAPFTGAFKSAQDGSISVVAGDGIHTWPAGVGGASFATLTVPAAILGLYPTAAPIQAGTAIMSASGGTVYLVMPNDIRPISSWNALLALSAGKTPTITTVPQSVIASLPVGPVALESGTLVRNVSSATVYLVNGVTNKIPFSTFDPATEAGFTSFTFTSDDRLAAYPTSSTLLNFGVQCGTTKYVSAGGSIHALSATTAPLYPFTTVQLDQFTCGLVKKGIDATAFIRTPDGSIYYLNGDGKKHPVSSMARFAQLAGGQTYLDVAASFGAAFPTGAAA
;
A
#
# COMPACT_ATOMS: atom_id res chain seq x y z
N MET A 1 20.24 35.32 -13.33
CA MET A 1 21.65 35.10 -13.70
C MET A 1 21.82 33.63 -14.11
N ARG A 2 22.30 33.41 -15.35
CA ARG A 2 22.90 32.19 -15.95
C ARG A 2 22.40 30.82 -15.44
N SER A 3 21.52 30.14 -16.18
CA SER A 3 21.82 29.13 -17.23
C SER A 3 22.53 27.87 -16.71
N SER A 4 21.83 26.73 -16.70
CA SER A 4 22.11 25.61 -17.62
C SER A 4 21.19 24.41 -17.34
N SER A 5 20.34 24.11 -18.33
CA SER A 5 19.61 22.85 -18.48
C SER A 5 20.56 21.76 -18.99
N ARG A 6 20.39 20.52 -18.53
CA ARG A 6 20.83 19.32 -19.27
C ARG A 6 19.77 18.23 -19.22
N THR A 7 19.06 18.13 -20.33
CA THR A 7 18.34 16.96 -20.82
C THR A 7 19.35 15.91 -21.27
N LEU A 8 19.14 14.62 -20.96
CA LEU A 8 19.72 13.52 -21.74
C LEU A 8 18.61 12.54 -22.12
N MET A 9 18.44 12.37 -23.44
CA MET A 9 17.61 11.34 -24.07
C MET A 9 18.38 10.01 -24.20
N ALA A 10 17.58 8.94 -24.14
CA ALA A 10 17.69 7.61 -24.73
C ALA A 10 18.98 7.18 -25.45
N GLY A 11 19.47 5.99 -25.07
CA GLY A 11 20.33 5.12 -25.86
C GLY A 11 19.89 3.66 -25.70
N THR A 12 19.48 3.05 -26.81
CA THR A 12 19.07 1.66 -27.00
C THR A 12 20.28 0.75 -27.29
N ALA A 13 20.39 -0.39 -26.59
CA ALA A 13 21.05 -1.67 -26.95
C ALA A 13 21.04 -2.50 -25.65
N GLY A 14 20.77 -3.79 -25.56
CA GLY A 14 20.88 -4.90 -26.50
C GLY A 14 20.36 -6.15 -25.79
N ILE A 15 19.73 -7.02 -26.55
CA ILE A 15 19.08 -8.26 -26.11
C ILE A 15 20.15 -9.30 -25.76
N ALA A 16 20.10 -9.85 -24.55
CA ALA A 16 20.84 -11.07 -24.18
C ALA A 16 19.86 -12.12 -23.65
N VAL A 17 19.75 -13.19 -24.42
CA VAL A 17 18.98 -14.42 -24.18
C VAL A 17 19.68 -15.22 -23.09
N ILE A 18 18.95 -15.63 -22.04
CA ILE A 18 19.37 -16.71 -21.13
C ILE A 18 18.23 -17.71 -21.01
N ALA A 19 18.61 -18.96 -21.26
CA ALA A 19 17.78 -20.12 -21.51
C ALA A 19 16.96 -20.60 -20.30
N ALA A 20 15.72 -20.99 -20.57
CA ALA A 20 14.87 -21.75 -19.66
C ALA A 20 15.29 -23.22 -19.71
N LEU A 21 15.74 -23.77 -18.58
CA LEU A 21 15.99 -25.20 -18.42
C LEU A 21 14.67 -25.88 -18.01
N THR A 22 14.06 -26.60 -18.95
CA THR A 22 12.92 -27.48 -18.74
C THR A 22 13.45 -28.86 -18.34
N ILE A 23 13.14 -29.32 -17.13
CA ILE A 23 13.42 -30.71 -16.72
C ILE A 23 12.23 -31.56 -17.14
N GLY A 24 12.51 -32.47 -18.09
CA GLY A 24 11.57 -33.44 -18.62
C GLY A 24 11.15 -34.48 -17.58
N ILE A 25 9.86 -34.73 -17.53
CA ILE A 25 9.23 -35.86 -16.85
C ILE A 25 9.43 -37.08 -17.75
N THR A 26 10.01 -38.16 -17.22
CA THR A 26 9.96 -39.48 -17.86
C THR A 26 9.33 -40.47 -16.89
N ALA A 27 8.21 -41.05 -17.34
CA ALA A 27 7.54 -42.15 -16.69
C ALA A 27 8.26 -43.47 -16.98
N MET A 28 8.30 -44.37 -15.99
CA MET A 28 8.37 -45.81 -16.25
C MET A 28 7.42 -46.54 -15.29
N GLN A 29 6.68 -47.47 -15.89
CA GLN A 29 5.55 -48.22 -15.33
C GLN A 29 5.98 -49.61 -14.83
N THR A 30 5.32 -50.02 -13.74
CA THR A 30 4.68 -51.33 -13.45
C THR A 30 5.47 -52.62 -13.17
N GLY A 31 5.01 -53.28 -12.08
CA GLY A 31 5.05 -54.74 -11.82
C GLY A 31 6.00 -55.11 -10.68
N THR A 32 5.66 -55.82 -9.60
CA THR A 32 4.54 -56.71 -9.25
C THR A 32 4.50 -56.94 -7.71
N THR A 33 3.37 -57.44 -7.25
CA THR A 33 2.82 -57.71 -5.88
C THR A 33 3.60 -58.67 -4.94
N PRO A 34 3.18 -58.80 -3.64
CA PRO A 34 4.04 -59.09 -2.48
C PRO A 34 3.96 -60.54 -1.96
N ALA A 35 4.89 -60.90 -1.04
CA ALA A 35 4.81 -62.12 -0.24
C ALA A 35 5.20 -61.88 1.24
N THR A 36 4.38 -62.42 2.12
CA THR A 36 4.33 -62.41 3.60
C THR A 36 5.42 -63.30 4.24
N PRO A 37 5.65 -63.23 5.57
CA PRO A 37 6.84 -63.74 6.25
C PRO A 37 6.68 -65.18 6.74
N SER A 38 7.80 -65.85 7.01
CA SER A 38 7.84 -67.13 7.73
C SER A 38 8.69 -67.04 8.99
N THR A 39 8.06 -67.45 10.08
CA THR A 39 8.53 -67.73 11.43
C THR A 39 9.55 -68.87 11.50
N VAL A 40 10.52 -68.80 12.41
CA VAL A 40 11.07 -69.99 13.08
C VAL A 40 11.23 -69.72 14.58
N THR A 41 10.71 -70.68 15.32
CA THR A 41 10.51 -70.85 16.76
C THR A 41 11.75 -71.25 17.55
N GLY A 42 11.77 -70.92 18.84
CA GLY A 42 12.65 -71.57 19.82
C GLY A 42 12.46 -71.03 21.25
N SER A 43 11.60 -71.67 22.03
CA SER A 43 11.53 -71.52 23.50
C SER A 43 12.30 -72.68 24.15
N PRO A 44 12.81 -72.53 25.40
CA PRO A 44 12.08 -73.20 26.48
C PRO A 44 11.96 -72.37 27.79
N SER A 45 11.15 -72.95 28.67
CA SER A 45 10.50 -72.48 29.90
C SER A 45 11.41 -72.47 31.17
N PRO A 46 10.89 -72.04 32.34
CA PRO A 46 11.63 -71.53 33.50
C PRO A 46 11.92 -72.59 34.56
N ASP A 47 12.99 -72.39 35.35
CA ASP A 47 13.20 -73.13 36.59
C ASP A 47 13.61 -72.22 37.76
N THR A 48 12.66 -72.09 38.68
CA THR A 48 12.75 -72.27 40.14
C THR A 48 14.12 -72.16 40.81
N VAL A 49 14.25 -71.23 41.78
CA VAL A 49 15.23 -71.34 42.87
C VAL A 49 14.52 -71.13 44.22
N THR A 50 14.56 -72.17 45.05
CA THR A 50 14.25 -72.12 46.48
C THR A 50 15.52 -72.43 47.27
N GLY A 51 15.77 -71.69 48.35
CA GLY A 51 16.27 -72.26 49.61
C GLY A 51 17.74 -72.05 50.04
N ILE A 52 17.91 -71.18 51.06
CA ILE A 52 18.75 -71.27 52.30
C ILE A 52 20.30 -71.24 52.11
N THR A 53 21.18 -70.49 52.80
CA THR A 53 21.38 -70.09 54.22
C THR A 53 22.41 -68.94 54.33
N ASP A 54 22.26 -68.05 55.32
CA ASP A 54 23.13 -66.94 55.85
C ASP A 54 24.63 -67.30 56.10
N PRO A 55 25.60 -66.37 56.39
CA PRO A 55 25.43 -65.03 57.00
C PRO A 55 26.33 -63.86 56.51
N VAL A 56 25.92 -62.67 56.97
CA VAL A 56 26.60 -61.38 57.16
C VAL A 56 28.13 -61.36 57.05
N THR A 57 28.64 -60.60 56.08
CA THR A 57 29.90 -59.85 56.19
C THR A 57 29.68 -58.44 55.64
N GLU A 58 30.05 -57.43 56.43
CA GLU A 58 30.05 -56.01 56.07
C GLU A 58 30.73 -55.78 54.71
N SER A 59 29.99 -55.20 53.77
CA SER A 59 30.55 -54.57 52.59
C SER A 59 30.08 -53.13 52.56
N THR A 60 31.02 -52.24 52.86
CA THR A 60 30.98 -50.79 52.67
C THR A 60 30.23 -50.40 51.39
N GLY A 61 29.34 -49.41 51.48
CA GLY A 61 28.49 -48.91 50.39
C GLY A 61 29.26 -48.37 49.16
N PRO A 62 28.58 -48.18 48.02
CA PRO A 62 29.22 -47.80 46.76
C PRO A 62 29.79 -46.39 46.84
N GLY A 63 31.06 -46.27 46.44
CA GLY A 63 31.95 -45.15 46.76
C GLY A 63 31.55 -43.78 46.20
N SER A 64 31.65 -42.77 47.07
CA SER A 64 31.86 -41.38 46.68
C SER A 64 33.15 -41.27 45.86
N GLN A 65 33.03 -40.91 44.59
CA GLN A 65 34.17 -40.34 43.86
C GLN A 65 34.40 -38.95 44.43
N VAL A 66 35.59 -38.70 44.94
CA VAL A 66 36.08 -37.36 45.27
C VAL A 66 36.25 -36.64 43.94
N ILE A 67 35.27 -35.81 43.56
CA ILE A 67 35.41 -34.92 42.41
C ILE A 67 36.50 -33.92 42.79
N ALA A 68 37.57 -33.87 42.00
CA ALA A 68 38.65 -32.92 42.26
C ALA A 68 38.08 -31.49 42.18
N PRO A 69 38.36 -30.63 43.17
CA PRO A 69 37.97 -29.23 43.07
C PRO A 69 38.66 -28.59 41.86
N ASP A 70 38.06 -27.54 41.33
CA ASP A 70 38.71 -26.71 40.32
C ASP A 70 40.12 -26.29 40.77
N PRO A 71 41.08 -26.20 39.84
CA PRO A 71 42.42 -25.81 40.21
C PRO A 71 42.47 -24.34 40.62
N SER A 72 43.54 -23.95 41.33
CA SER A 72 43.73 -22.57 41.78
C SER A 72 43.63 -21.57 40.62
N LEU A 73 43.17 -20.34 40.91
CA LEU A 73 43.12 -19.27 39.91
C LEU A 73 44.45 -19.07 39.18
N ALA A 74 45.59 -19.19 39.87
CA ALA A 74 46.91 -19.10 39.24
C ALA A 74 47.14 -20.19 38.16
N THR A 75 46.63 -21.40 38.38
CA THR A 75 46.67 -22.49 37.39
C THR A 75 45.74 -22.20 36.21
N GLN A 76 44.54 -21.67 36.48
CA GLN A 76 43.58 -21.30 35.44
C GLN A 76 44.12 -20.15 34.57
N ASN A 77 44.73 -19.13 35.18
CA ASN A 77 45.43 -18.04 34.49
C ASN A 77 46.49 -18.57 33.53
N ALA A 78 47.34 -19.49 34.01
CA ALA A 78 48.43 -20.06 33.21
C ALA A 78 47.92 -20.89 32.02
N ALA A 79 46.79 -21.57 32.20
CA ALA A 79 46.17 -22.40 31.16
C ALA A 79 45.24 -21.62 30.22
N ARG A 80 44.85 -20.38 30.57
CA ARG A 80 43.76 -19.62 29.92
C ARG A 80 42.49 -20.45 29.80
N ASN A 81 42.15 -21.12 30.90
CA ASN A 81 41.00 -22.00 31.01
C ASN A 81 40.26 -21.73 32.33
N HIS A 82 39.60 -20.58 32.42
CA HIS A 82 38.79 -20.18 33.58
C HIS A 82 37.43 -20.89 33.63
N SER A 83 37.11 -21.57 34.73
CA SER A 83 35.73 -21.98 35.02
C SER A 83 34.85 -20.76 35.30
N MET A 84 33.55 -20.90 35.07
CA MET A 84 32.59 -19.84 35.37
C MET A 84 32.54 -19.66 36.88
N GLY A 85 32.84 -18.46 37.39
CA GLY A 85 32.97 -18.23 38.82
C GLY A 85 34.39 -18.38 39.39
N SER A 86 35.38 -18.71 38.56
CA SER A 86 36.77 -18.95 39.01
C SER A 86 37.43 -17.76 39.71
N THR A 87 36.96 -16.53 39.45
CA THR A 87 37.55 -15.30 40.00
C THR A 87 36.90 -14.82 41.30
N LEU A 88 35.74 -15.36 41.66
CA LEU A 88 34.87 -14.85 42.73
C LEU A 88 35.54 -14.88 44.10
N GLU A 89 36.10 -16.02 44.52
CA GLU A 89 36.77 -16.15 45.83
C GLU A 89 37.94 -15.17 46.02
N THR A 90 38.58 -14.76 44.92
CA THR A 90 39.76 -13.89 44.96
C THR A 90 39.35 -12.43 45.07
N PHE A 91 38.34 -12.00 44.32
CA PHE A 91 38.04 -10.58 44.12
C PHE A 91 36.77 -10.09 44.82
N ASP A 92 35.85 -10.98 45.17
CA ASP A 92 34.60 -10.63 45.84
C ASP A 92 34.65 -11.04 47.33
N PRO A 93 34.65 -10.09 48.28
CA PRO A 93 34.73 -10.39 49.71
C PRO A 93 33.50 -11.12 50.25
N ASP A 94 32.38 -11.11 49.53
CA ASP A 94 31.15 -11.80 49.92
C ASP A 94 31.20 -13.32 49.63
N PHE A 95 32.26 -13.79 48.97
CA PHE A 95 32.48 -15.20 48.67
C PHE A 95 33.44 -15.84 49.69
N PRO A 96 33.12 -17.04 50.22
CA PRO A 96 33.94 -17.68 51.23
C PRO A 96 35.29 -18.11 50.64
N ARG A 97 36.38 -17.45 51.08
CA ARG A 97 37.75 -17.92 50.79
C ARG A 97 37.92 -19.32 51.38
N SER A 98 38.15 -20.32 50.53
CA SER A 98 38.30 -21.74 50.85
C SER A 98 39.08 -22.06 52.14
N LYS A 99 38.40 -22.01 53.29
CA LYS A 99 38.79 -22.75 54.49
C LYS A 99 38.05 -24.06 54.43
N LYS A 100 38.65 -25.09 53.80
CA LYS A 100 38.28 -26.51 53.88
C LYS A 100 36.90 -26.73 54.52
N GLN A 101 35.83 -26.31 53.85
CA GLN A 101 34.50 -26.57 54.38
C GLN A 101 34.23 -28.01 54.04
N THR A 102 34.55 -28.88 55.01
CA THR A 102 33.86 -30.16 55.11
C THR A 102 32.43 -29.80 55.46
N GLN A 103 31.63 -29.40 54.47
CA GLN A 103 30.19 -29.47 54.62
C GLN A 103 29.91 -30.96 54.67
N THR A 104 29.66 -31.45 55.88
CA THR A 104 28.91 -32.70 56.05
C THR A 104 27.70 -32.57 55.15
N LEU A 105 27.65 -33.36 54.08
CA LEU A 105 26.50 -33.53 53.19
C LEU A 105 25.34 -34.07 54.04
N SER A 106 24.71 -33.20 54.81
CA SER A 106 23.33 -33.37 55.17
C SER A 106 22.56 -33.12 53.89
N VAL A 107 21.64 -34.04 53.58
CA VAL A 107 20.69 -33.96 52.47
C VAL A 107 19.75 -32.76 52.71
N ILE A 108 20.28 -31.55 52.60
CA ILE A 108 19.52 -30.33 52.47
C ILE A 108 19.46 -30.13 50.96
N GLY A 109 18.27 -30.29 50.39
CA GLY A 109 18.05 -30.05 48.96
C GLY A 109 18.58 -28.67 48.55
N GLY A 110 18.97 -28.54 47.29
CA GLY A 110 19.33 -27.25 46.70
C GLY A 110 18.23 -26.19 46.88
N PRO A 111 18.52 -24.94 46.53
CA PRO A 111 17.49 -23.90 46.52
C PRO A 111 16.27 -24.32 45.66
N PRO A 112 15.06 -23.79 45.93
CA PRO A 112 13.87 -24.15 45.16
C PRO A 112 14.04 -23.89 43.65
N GLY A 113 13.80 -24.90 42.83
CA GLY A 113 13.85 -24.80 41.37
C GLY A 113 14.19 -26.13 40.71
N ILE A 114 14.73 -26.07 39.50
CA ILE A 114 15.23 -27.24 38.79
C ILE A 114 16.74 -27.26 38.87
N ASP A 115 17.32 -28.37 39.34
CA ASP A 115 18.77 -28.50 39.52
C ASP A 115 19.53 -28.67 38.20
N GLY A 116 20.73 -28.11 38.15
CA GLY A 116 21.69 -28.26 37.08
C GLY A 116 23.12 -28.01 37.55
N LEU A 117 24.02 -27.89 36.59
CA LEU A 117 25.45 -27.69 36.81
C LEU A 117 26.07 -26.90 35.65
N ASP A 118 27.26 -26.38 35.88
CA ASP A 118 28.14 -25.93 34.82
C ASP A 118 29.55 -26.51 34.97
N VAL A 119 30.19 -26.75 33.83
CA VAL A 119 31.47 -27.45 33.74
C VAL A 119 32.39 -26.81 32.72
N SER A 120 33.69 -27.00 32.93
CA SER A 120 34.76 -26.44 32.10
C SER A 120 35.73 -27.53 31.62
N GLY A 121 36.85 -27.11 31.02
CA GLY A 121 37.92 -28.03 30.63
C GLY A 121 38.58 -28.79 31.80
N TRP A 122 38.25 -28.46 33.06
CA TRP A 122 38.79 -29.13 34.25
C TRP A 122 38.03 -30.40 34.65
N GLN A 123 36.77 -30.55 34.23
CA GLN A 123 35.97 -31.73 34.49
C GLN A 123 36.08 -32.74 33.34
N VAL A 124 36.89 -33.78 33.48
CA VAL A 124 36.93 -34.88 32.49
C VAL A 124 35.80 -35.86 32.80
N LEU A 125 34.72 -35.83 32.00
CA LEU A 125 33.48 -36.58 32.26
C LEU A 125 33.23 -37.65 31.19
N SER A 126 32.95 -38.88 31.63
CA SER A 126 32.55 -40.00 30.77
C SER A 126 31.03 -40.07 30.56
N THR A 127 30.57 -40.92 29.65
CA THR A 127 29.14 -41.20 29.46
C THR A 127 28.46 -41.75 30.73
N ALA A 128 29.17 -42.52 31.54
CA ALA A 128 28.66 -43.04 32.80
C ALA A 128 28.47 -41.92 33.83
N ASP A 129 29.36 -40.93 33.85
CA ASP A 129 29.25 -39.77 34.72
C ASP A 129 28.02 -38.93 34.36
N TRP A 130 27.79 -38.68 33.07
CA TRP A 130 26.58 -37.97 32.61
C TRP A 130 25.28 -38.71 32.96
N SER A 131 25.27 -40.04 32.82
CA SER A 131 24.12 -40.86 33.23
C SER A 131 23.86 -40.76 34.74
N ARG A 132 24.93 -40.74 35.54
CA ARG A 132 24.86 -40.55 36.99
C ARG A 132 24.35 -39.15 37.33
N ILE A 133 24.89 -38.10 36.72
CA ILE A 133 24.45 -36.70 36.90
C ILE A 133 22.94 -36.57 36.67
N ALA A 134 22.42 -37.12 35.57
CA ALA A 134 20.99 -37.11 35.28
C ALA A 134 20.16 -37.90 36.31
N SER A 135 20.65 -39.06 36.75
CA SER A 135 19.98 -39.88 37.78
C SER A 135 19.95 -39.23 39.16
N GLN A 136 20.92 -38.35 39.45
CA GLN A 136 21.01 -37.58 40.70
C GLN A 136 20.13 -36.32 40.69
N GLY A 137 19.43 -36.03 39.59
CA GLY A 137 18.39 -35.01 39.55
C GLY A 137 18.64 -33.88 38.57
N ALA A 138 19.87 -33.70 38.08
CA ALA A 138 20.19 -32.63 37.14
C ALA A 138 19.27 -32.69 35.89
N LYS A 139 18.88 -31.50 35.39
CA LYS A 139 18.07 -31.35 34.17
C LYS A 139 18.68 -30.44 33.12
N PHE A 140 19.69 -29.67 33.47
CA PHE A 140 20.44 -28.87 32.51
C PHE A 140 21.93 -28.84 32.83
N ALA A 141 22.76 -28.52 31.84
CA ALA A 141 24.18 -28.26 31.99
C ALA A 141 24.66 -27.08 31.12
N TYR A 142 25.48 -26.17 31.65
CA TYR A 142 26.29 -25.26 30.82
C TYR A 142 27.73 -25.79 30.69
N VAL A 143 28.30 -25.71 29.49
CA VAL A 143 29.63 -26.26 29.18
C VAL A 143 30.49 -25.17 28.59
N LYS A 144 31.71 -24.98 29.11
CA LYS A 144 32.65 -23.99 28.58
C LYS A 144 33.02 -24.32 27.14
N ALA A 145 32.78 -23.38 26.22
CA ALA A 145 33.21 -23.50 24.84
C ALA A 145 34.53 -22.76 24.61
N THR A 146 34.59 -21.46 24.95
CA THR A 146 35.70 -20.59 24.56
C THR A 146 36.07 -19.58 25.66
N GLU A 147 37.26 -19.02 25.52
CA GLU A 147 37.77 -17.88 26.30
C GLU A 147 38.56 -16.99 25.34
N ASP A 148 38.38 -15.67 25.43
CA ASP A 148 38.93 -14.72 24.47
C ASP A 148 38.64 -15.12 23.00
N THR A 149 39.60 -14.92 22.10
CA THR A 149 39.54 -15.18 20.67
C THR A 149 40.54 -16.25 20.23
N ASP A 150 41.18 -16.94 21.18
CA ASP A 150 42.22 -17.93 20.91
C ASP A 150 42.11 -19.25 21.71
N TYR A 151 41.26 -19.32 22.75
CA TYR A 151 41.02 -20.55 23.50
C TYR A 151 39.71 -21.23 23.11
N VAL A 152 39.78 -22.56 22.95
CA VAL A 152 38.65 -23.48 22.80
C VAL A 152 38.85 -24.64 23.77
N SER A 153 37.83 -24.95 24.57
CA SER A 153 37.90 -26.05 25.53
C SER A 153 38.02 -27.39 24.80
N SER A 154 39.07 -28.14 25.10
CA SER A 154 39.28 -29.50 24.54
C SER A 154 38.20 -30.49 24.97
N GLN A 155 37.51 -30.22 26.08
CA GLN A 155 36.45 -31.09 26.62
C GLN A 155 35.06 -30.76 26.04
N PHE A 156 34.87 -29.56 25.46
CA PHE A 156 33.56 -29.04 25.06
C PHE A 156 32.74 -30.03 24.25
N ALA A 157 33.29 -30.55 23.15
CA ALA A 157 32.55 -31.45 22.26
C ALA A 157 32.05 -32.71 22.98
N SER A 158 32.87 -33.28 23.86
CA SER A 158 32.51 -34.48 24.63
C SER A 158 31.48 -34.21 25.72
N GLN A 159 31.61 -33.10 26.44
CA GLN A 159 30.71 -32.69 27.51
C GLN A 159 29.34 -32.22 26.98
N TYR A 160 29.35 -31.46 25.89
CA TYR A 160 28.15 -30.98 25.22
C TYR A 160 27.31 -32.14 24.65
N ALA A 161 27.95 -33.10 23.97
CA ALA A 161 27.26 -34.31 23.51
C ALA A 161 26.84 -35.24 24.67
N GLY A 162 27.68 -35.36 25.70
CA GLY A 162 27.42 -36.18 26.87
C GLY A 162 26.18 -35.74 27.65
N SER A 163 26.06 -34.43 27.91
CA SER A 163 24.90 -33.83 28.57
C SER A 163 23.61 -34.02 27.75
N TYR A 164 23.64 -33.81 26.44
CA TYR A 164 22.51 -34.09 25.55
C TYR A 164 22.06 -35.56 25.62
N ASN A 165 23.01 -36.50 25.49
CA ASN A 165 22.73 -37.95 25.46
C ASN A 165 22.18 -38.46 26.80
N ALA A 166 22.60 -37.87 27.93
CA ALA A 166 22.06 -38.18 29.25
C ALA A 166 20.67 -37.59 29.50
N GLY A 167 20.11 -36.83 28.54
CA GLY A 167 18.79 -36.29 28.67
C GLY A 167 18.72 -34.95 29.40
N LEU A 168 19.81 -34.18 29.40
CA LEU A 168 19.81 -32.81 29.94
C LEU A 168 19.51 -31.80 28.83
N LEU A 169 18.95 -30.65 29.21
CA LEU A 169 19.15 -29.44 28.42
C LEU A 169 20.63 -29.04 28.51
N HIS A 170 21.18 -28.47 27.45
CA HIS A 170 22.60 -28.16 27.44
C HIS A 170 22.86 -26.80 26.79
N GLY A 171 23.87 -26.09 27.28
CA GLY A 171 24.24 -24.76 26.84
C GLY A 171 25.75 -24.63 26.76
N ALA A 172 26.20 -23.65 25.98
CA ALA A 172 27.61 -23.31 25.87
C ALA A 172 27.85 -21.95 26.53
N TYR A 173 29.01 -21.75 27.13
CA TYR A 173 29.42 -20.44 27.64
C TYR A 173 30.78 -19.97 27.16
N HIS A 174 30.97 -18.65 27.18
CA HIS A 174 32.18 -17.93 26.80
C HIS A 174 32.69 -17.08 27.95
N PHE A 175 33.93 -17.31 28.37
CA PHE A 175 34.62 -16.46 29.36
C PHE A 175 35.18 -15.21 28.66
N ALA A 176 34.65 -14.04 29.03
CA ALA A 176 34.97 -12.78 28.36
C ALA A 176 36.29 -12.15 28.82
N THR A 177 37.01 -11.55 27.88
CA THR A 177 38.17 -10.68 28.17
C THR A 177 38.03 -9.32 27.46
N PRO A 178 37.19 -8.40 27.98
CA PRO A 178 36.80 -7.18 27.25
C PRO A 178 37.92 -6.22 26.82
N ASN A 179 39.12 -6.34 27.40
CA ASN A 179 40.28 -5.52 27.06
C ASN A 179 41.11 -6.05 25.90
N THR A 180 40.88 -7.26 25.40
CA THR A 180 41.72 -7.89 24.38
C THR A 180 41.15 -7.73 22.97
N SER A 181 39.82 -7.64 22.82
CA SER A 181 39.14 -7.47 21.54
C SER A 181 37.73 -6.90 21.72
N THR A 182 36.99 -6.66 20.63
CA THR A 182 35.61 -6.15 20.70
C THR A 182 34.61 -7.24 21.10
N GLY A 183 33.45 -6.83 21.60
CA GLY A 183 32.37 -7.76 21.94
C GLY A 183 31.93 -8.60 20.73
N ALA A 184 31.84 -7.99 19.55
CA ALA A 184 31.54 -8.71 18.32
C ALA A 184 32.62 -9.75 17.94
N ALA A 185 33.90 -9.49 18.18
CA ALA A 185 34.97 -10.43 17.87
C ALA A 185 34.87 -11.70 18.73
N GLN A 186 34.73 -11.53 20.06
CA GLN A 186 34.55 -12.64 20.99
C GLN A 186 33.22 -13.37 20.78
N ALA A 187 32.13 -12.66 20.46
CA ALA A 187 30.86 -13.28 20.12
C ALA A 187 30.98 -14.17 18.86
N ASN A 188 31.66 -13.71 17.82
CA ASN A 188 31.86 -14.53 16.62
C ASN A 188 32.72 -15.76 16.92
N TRP A 189 33.84 -15.58 17.63
CA TRP A 189 34.70 -16.70 18.03
C TRP A 189 33.94 -17.74 18.82
N PHE A 190 33.18 -17.31 19.84
CA PHE A 190 32.34 -18.19 20.65
C PHE A 190 31.33 -18.97 19.80
N LEU A 191 30.58 -18.28 18.94
CA LEU A 191 29.54 -18.91 18.13
C LEU A 191 30.12 -19.91 17.12
N ASP A 192 31.28 -19.61 16.52
CA ASP A 192 31.96 -20.48 15.57
C ASP A 192 32.55 -21.75 16.22
N HIS A 193 32.75 -21.74 17.54
CA HIS A 193 33.36 -22.83 18.30
C HIS A 193 32.40 -23.48 19.31
N GLY A 194 31.10 -23.51 18.97
CA GLY A 194 30.10 -24.26 19.73
C GLY A 194 29.04 -23.41 20.43
N GLY A 195 29.28 -22.11 20.57
CA GLY A 195 28.33 -21.16 21.16
C GLY A 195 27.02 -21.01 20.37
N GLN A 196 27.03 -21.28 19.06
CA GLN A 196 25.81 -21.28 18.25
C GLN A 196 24.82 -22.37 18.70
N GLY A 197 25.35 -23.45 19.27
CA GLY A 197 24.59 -24.60 19.72
C GLY A 197 23.94 -25.39 18.59
N THR A 198 23.04 -26.32 18.92
CA THR A 198 22.42 -27.24 17.96
C THR A 198 20.91 -27.05 17.85
N SER A 199 20.31 -27.31 16.68
CA SER A 199 18.85 -27.25 16.50
C SER A 199 18.18 -28.56 16.92
N ASP A 200 18.30 -28.89 18.20
CA ASP A 200 17.89 -30.17 18.78
C ASP A 200 16.70 -30.05 19.75
N GLY A 201 16.20 -28.83 19.93
CA GLY A 201 15.09 -28.50 20.83
C GLY A 201 15.45 -28.51 22.32
N ARG A 202 16.73 -28.64 22.68
CA ARG A 202 17.22 -28.74 24.07
C ARG A 202 18.41 -27.82 24.36
N THR A 203 18.83 -27.05 23.35
CA THR A 203 19.96 -26.13 23.42
C THR A 203 19.60 -24.79 24.10
N MET A 204 20.10 -24.55 25.30
CA MET A 204 19.96 -23.29 26.05
C MET A 204 20.70 -22.11 25.40
N PRO A 205 20.40 -20.85 25.78
CA PRO A 205 20.99 -19.67 25.15
C PRO A 205 22.51 -19.68 25.21
N PRO A 206 23.20 -19.11 24.20
CA PRO A 206 24.61 -18.82 24.34
C PRO A 206 24.82 -17.99 25.61
N LEU A 207 25.80 -18.33 26.43
CA LEU A 207 26.02 -17.64 27.71
C LEU A 207 27.31 -16.80 27.65
N LEU A 208 27.19 -15.54 28.05
CA LEU A 208 28.30 -14.64 28.31
C LEU A 208 28.66 -14.72 29.78
N ASP A 209 29.84 -15.26 30.08
CA ASP A 209 30.46 -15.18 31.39
C ASP A 209 31.32 -13.91 31.44
N ILE A 210 30.87 -12.93 32.23
CA ILE A 210 31.53 -11.64 32.38
C ILE A 210 31.72 -11.32 33.86
N GLU A 211 32.94 -11.56 34.34
CA GLU A 211 33.30 -11.45 35.76
C GLU A 211 34.66 -10.74 35.95
N TYR A 212 35.23 -10.81 37.17
CA TYR A 212 36.45 -10.09 37.53
C TYR A 212 37.62 -10.46 36.62
N ASN A 213 38.41 -9.49 36.20
CA ASN A 213 39.57 -9.76 35.36
C ASN A 213 40.64 -10.60 36.11
N PRO A 214 40.95 -11.83 35.68
CA PRO A 214 41.97 -12.65 36.33
C PRO A 214 43.41 -12.19 36.05
N TYR A 215 43.61 -11.30 35.07
CA TYR A 215 44.92 -10.90 34.55
C TYR A 215 45.34 -9.48 34.92
N GLY A 216 44.50 -8.71 35.60
CA GLY A 216 44.76 -7.28 35.78
C GLY A 216 43.68 -6.52 36.53
N PRO A 217 43.41 -5.25 36.16
CA PRO A 217 42.42 -4.44 36.87
C PRO A 217 41.04 -5.08 36.83
N THR A 218 40.31 -5.06 37.95
CA THR A 218 38.99 -5.69 38.16
C THR A 218 38.03 -5.55 36.96
N CYS A 219 37.91 -4.35 36.40
CA CYS A 219 37.03 -4.06 35.26
C CYS A 219 37.76 -4.02 33.91
N TYR A 220 38.82 -4.82 33.75
CA TYR A 220 39.62 -4.93 32.52
C TYR A 220 40.29 -3.61 32.08
N GLY A 221 40.36 -2.61 32.97
CA GLY A 221 40.86 -1.27 32.63
C GLY A 221 39.88 -0.43 31.80
N LEU A 222 38.63 -0.88 31.64
CA LEU A 222 37.58 -0.15 30.93
C LEU A 222 36.80 0.77 31.88
N SER A 223 36.29 1.87 31.32
CA SER A 223 35.26 2.67 31.98
C SER A 223 33.91 1.93 31.97
N GLN A 224 32.99 2.32 32.86
CA GLN A 224 31.65 1.73 32.90
C GLN A 224 30.91 1.84 31.56
N ALA A 225 30.99 3.00 30.90
CA ALA A 225 30.38 3.19 29.58
C ALA A 225 31.02 2.30 28.50
N ALA A 226 32.35 2.12 28.53
CA ALA A 226 33.04 1.24 27.60
C ALA A 226 32.67 -0.24 27.83
N MET A 227 32.54 -0.67 29.09
CA MET A 227 32.09 -2.02 29.44
C MET A 227 30.65 -2.27 28.97
N VAL A 228 29.73 -1.34 29.23
CA VAL A 228 28.34 -1.42 28.74
C VAL A 228 28.30 -1.53 27.22
N ASN A 229 29.10 -0.72 26.51
CA ASN A 229 29.16 -0.79 25.05
C ASN A 229 29.71 -2.15 24.56
N TRP A 230 30.70 -2.71 25.24
CA TRP A 230 31.27 -4.02 24.91
C TRP A 230 30.25 -5.14 25.08
N ILE A 231 29.53 -5.17 26.21
CA ILE A 231 28.48 -6.17 26.48
C ILE A 231 27.34 -6.05 25.46
N ALA A 232 26.98 -4.82 25.07
CA ALA A 232 25.98 -4.57 24.03
C ALA A 232 26.44 -5.08 22.66
N ASP A 233 27.70 -4.86 22.29
CA ASP A 233 28.28 -5.33 21.02
C ASP A 233 28.30 -6.87 20.94
N PHE A 234 28.72 -7.54 22.01
CA PHE A 234 28.65 -9.00 22.13
C PHE A 234 27.21 -9.49 22.01
N SER A 235 26.30 -8.93 22.82
CA SER A 235 24.89 -9.37 22.89
C SER A 235 24.14 -9.15 21.58
N ASN A 236 24.40 -8.02 20.91
CA ASN A 236 23.81 -7.72 19.60
C ASN A 236 24.34 -8.68 18.53
N THR A 237 25.64 -8.99 18.54
CA THR A 237 26.23 -9.96 17.60
C THR A 237 25.65 -11.36 17.79
N VAL A 238 25.52 -11.82 19.05
CA VAL A 238 24.85 -13.09 19.35
C VAL A 238 23.40 -13.09 18.88
N ARG A 239 22.65 -12.01 19.12
CA ARG A 239 21.26 -11.88 18.68
C ARG A 239 21.14 -11.87 17.16
N LEU A 240 22.04 -11.21 16.45
CA LEU A 240 22.05 -11.18 14.99
C LEU A 240 22.30 -12.56 14.40
N ARG A 241 23.21 -13.35 14.98
CA ARG A 241 23.59 -14.67 14.45
C ARG A 241 22.66 -15.80 14.87
N THR A 242 22.08 -15.73 16.06
CA THR A 242 21.30 -16.84 16.64
C THR A 242 19.82 -16.52 16.80
N GLY A 243 19.42 -15.26 16.67
CA GLY A 243 18.09 -14.79 17.05
C GLY A 243 17.87 -14.67 18.57
N ARG A 244 18.88 -14.99 19.40
CA ARG A 244 18.79 -15.04 20.87
C ARG A 244 19.69 -13.99 21.49
N LEU A 245 19.21 -13.30 22.52
CA LEU A 245 20.11 -12.60 23.44
C LEU A 245 20.87 -13.65 24.26
N PRO A 246 22.16 -13.44 24.56
CA PRO A 246 22.88 -14.34 25.42
C PRO A 246 22.33 -14.28 26.86
N ALA A 247 22.40 -15.39 27.59
CA ALA A 247 22.33 -15.33 29.04
C ALA A 247 23.58 -14.59 29.55
N ILE A 248 23.44 -13.79 30.60
CA ILE A 248 24.56 -13.06 31.19
C ILE A 248 24.82 -13.63 32.57
N TYR A 249 26.02 -14.17 32.73
CA TYR A 249 26.56 -14.57 34.01
C TYR A 249 27.45 -13.46 34.59
N SER A 250 27.27 -13.16 35.88
CA SER A 250 28.05 -12.16 36.63
C SER A 250 27.75 -12.29 38.13
N THR A 251 28.47 -11.55 38.99
CA THR A 251 28.04 -11.21 40.34
C THR A 251 27.37 -9.83 40.38
N THR A 252 26.53 -9.56 41.39
CA THR A 252 25.95 -8.22 41.61
C THR A 252 27.03 -7.17 41.87
N ASN A 253 28.07 -7.54 42.63
CA ASN A 253 29.17 -6.64 42.95
C ASN A 253 29.96 -6.22 41.70
N TRP A 254 30.35 -7.18 40.85
CA TRP A 254 31.05 -6.89 39.61
C TRP A 254 30.19 -6.02 38.69
N TRP A 255 28.89 -6.34 38.55
CA TRP A 255 27.99 -5.59 37.69
C TRP A 255 27.86 -4.13 38.13
N ILE A 256 27.66 -3.87 39.42
CA ILE A 256 27.60 -2.50 39.97
C ILE A 256 28.91 -1.77 39.68
N THR A 257 30.04 -2.40 40.00
CA THR A 257 31.37 -1.79 39.92
C THR A 257 31.75 -1.47 38.48
N CYS A 258 31.61 -2.43 37.57
CA CYS A 258 32.16 -2.37 36.22
C CYS A 258 31.19 -1.87 35.17
N THR A 259 29.87 -1.80 35.44
CA THR A 259 28.88 -1.27 34.49
C THR A 259 28.15 -0.02 34.98
N GLY A 260 28.37 0.39 36.24
CA GLY A 260 27.59 1.46 36.86
C GLY A 260 26.17 1.02 37.22
N ASN A 261 25.99 -0.28 37.47
CA ASN A 261 24.69 -0.92 37.69
C ASN A 261 23.70 -0.67 36.54
N SER A 262 24.15 -0.88 35.30
CA SER A 262 23.35 -0.59 34.10
C SER A 262 22.12 -1.49 34.00
N SER A 263 20.96 -0.90 33.68
CA SER A 263 19.68 -1.61 33.42
C SER A 263 19.44 -1.95 31.94
N ALA A 264 20.40 -1.63 31.06
CA ALA A 264 20.27 -1.77 29.61
C ALA A 264 20.08 -3.21 29.12
N PHE A 265 20.39 -4.20 29.96
CA PHE A 265 20.43 -5.62 29.60
C PHE A 265 19.30 -6.46 30.21
N SER A 266 18.27 -5.82 30.76
CA SER A 266 17.11 -6.46 31.40
C SER A 266 16.37 -7.51 30.55
N ALA A 267 16.53 -7.48 29.23
CA ALA A 267 15.97 -8.48 28.31
C ALA A 267 16.79 -9.78 28.20
N SER A 268 18.06 -9.78 28.63
CA SER A 268 18.91 -10.97 28.68
C SER A 268 18.58 -11.81 29.93
N PRO A 269 18.53 -13.15 29.84
CA PRO A 269 18.41 -14.01 31.01
C PRO A 269 19.58 -13.78 31.98
N LEU A 270 19.28 -13.51 33.26
CA LEU A 270 20.31 -13.36 34.29
C LEU A 270 20.69 -14.72 34.87
N PHE A 271 21.97 -15.03 34.88
CA PHE A 271 22.58 -16.13 35.62
C PHE A 271 23.45 -15.53 36.73
N ILE A 272 22.90 -15.42 37.93
CA ILE A 272 23.59 -14.70 39.01
C ILE A 272 24.44 -15.67 39.82
N ALA A 273 25.68 -15.29 40.15
CA ALA A 273 26.48 -16.03 41.13
C ALA A 273 26.38 -15.40 42.53
N ARG A 274 26.09 -16.24 43.52
CA ARG A 274 26.15 -15.90 44.95
C ARG A 274 26.22 -17.17 45.79
N TYR A 275 27.23 -17.30 46.65
CA TYR A 275 27.42 -18.49 47.49
C TYR A 275 27.15 -18.17 48.97
N PRO A 276 25.87 -18.07 49.41
CA PRO A 276 25.56 -17.72 50.78
C PRO A 276 25.92 -18.87 51.73
N SER A 277 26.27 -18.53 52.97
CA SER A 277 26.48 -19.54 54.02
C SER A 277 25.20 -20.31 54.35
N ASN A 278 24.03 -19.74 54.06
CA ASN A 278 22.72 -20.38 54.15
C ASN A 278 21.95 -20.15 52.85
N LEU A 279 21.59 -21.23 52.14
CA LEU A 279 20.84 -21.16 50.87
C LEU A 279 19.46 -20.49 51.02
N SER A 280 18.90 -20.47 52.23
CA SER A 280 17.64 -19.76 52.52
C SER A 280 17.76 -18.24 52.39
N ASP A 281 18.98 -17.69 52.37
CA ASP A 281 19.25 -16.27 52.14
C ASP A 281 19.08 -15.87 50.66
N GLY A 282 18.83 -16.85 49.77
CA GLY A 282 18.53 -16.68 48.36
C GLY A 282 19.69 -16.14 47.51
N ALA A 283 19.39 -15.68 46.31
CA ALA A 283 20.36 -15.10 45.38
C ALA A 283 20.76 -13.64 45.71
N GLY A 284 20.23 -13.05 46.79
CA GLY A 284 20.55 -11.69 47.23
C GLY A 284 19.96 -10.60 46.34
N THR A 285 20.46 -9.37 46.51
CA THR A 285 20.07 -8.23 45.67
C THR A 285 20.56 -8.45 44.24
N LEU A 286 19.66 -8.32 43.27
CA LEU A 286 19.99 -8.47 41.84
C LEU A 286 20.45 -7.14 41.22
N PRO A 287 21.25 -7.17 40.15
CA PRO A 287 21.63 -5.95 39.43
C PRO A 287 20.41 -5.22 38.86
N ALA A 288 20.51 -3.91 38.70
CA ALA A 288 19.41 -3.09 38.20
C ALA A 288 18.96 -3.54 36.81
N GLY A 289 17.64 -3.51 36.58
CA GLY A 289 17.02 -3.99 35.34
C GLY A 289 16.46 -5.41 35.46
N TRP A 290 16.96 -6.25 36.36
CA TRP A 290 16.40 -7.57 36.63
C TRP A 290 15.58 -7.59 37.91
N SER A 291 14.30 -7.93 37.81
CA SER A 291 13.43 -8.17 38.96
C SER A 291 13.53 -9.61 39.51
N THR A 292 14.14 -10.52 38.75
CA THR A 292 14.38 -11.91 39.14
C THR A 292 15.55 -12.50 38.35
N TYR A 293 16.16 -13.58 38.85
CA TYR A 293 17.18 -14.35 38.14
C TYR A 293 16.53 -15.47 37.32
N THR A 294 17.17 -15.86 36.21
CA THR A 294 16.77 -17.05 35.44
C THR A 294 17.50 -18.29 35.95
N LEU A 295 18.80 -18.15 36.22
CA LEU A 295 19.62 -19.18 36.85
C LEU A 295 20.39 -18.57 38.04
N TRP A 296 20.71 -19.40 39.02
CA TRP A 296 21.54 -19.03 40.16
C TRP A 296 22.60 -20.10 40.39
N GLN A 297 23.88 -19.69 40.29
CA GLN A 297 25.03 -20.49 40.70
C GLN A 297 25.19 -20.30 42.20
N TYR A 298 24.89 -21.33 42.98
CA TYR A 298 24.76 -21.23 44.44
C TYR A 298 25.91 -21.86 45.21
N GLY A 299 26.80 -22.58 44.54
CA GLY A 299 28.04 -23.07 45.14
C GLY A 299 29.00 -23.65 44.12
N SER A 300 30.30 -23.55 44.40
CA SER A 300 31.37 -24.06 43.54
C SER A 300 31.72 -25.53 43.75
N THR A 301 31.04 -26.19 44.69
CA THR A 301 31.16 -27.62 44.97
C THR A 301 29.83 -28.15 45.48
N GLY A 302 29.52 -29.43 45.23
CA GLY A 302 28.29 -30.03 45.73
C GLY A 302 28.03 -31.44 45.20
N VAL A 303 26.79 -31.69 44.80
CA VAL A 303 26.29 -33.00 44.36
C VAL A 303 26.80 -33.34 42.96
N PHE A 304 26.87 -32.35 42.07
CA PHE A 304 27.33 -32.52 40.69
C PHE A 304 28.81 -32.12 40.54
N PRO A 305 29.51 -32.57 39.48
CA PRO A 305 30.82 -32.02 39.12
C PRO A 305 30.74 -30.54 38.72
N GLY A 306 31.80 -29.79 38.98
CA GLY A 306 31.82 -28.35 38.75
C GLY A 306 30.89 -27.62 39.71
N ASP A 307 30.34 -26.51 39.23
CA ASP A 307 29.51 -25.60 40.01
C ASP A 307 28.05 -26.08 40.06
N GLN A 308 27.33 -25.67 41.10
CA GLN A 308 25.97 -26.08 41.39
C GLN A 308 24.97 -24.98 41.04
N ASP A 309 24.01 -25.32 40.18
CA ASP A 309 23.07 -24.36 39.63
C ASP A 309 21.62 -24.74 39.89
N VAL A 310 20.79 -23.70 39.96
CA VAL A 310 19.34 -23.86 39.93
C VAL A 310 18.72 -22.97 38.87
N PHE A 311 17.77 -23.52 38.10
CA PHE A 311 16.89 -22.76 37.22
C PHE A 311 15.63 -22.33 37.98
N ASN A 312 15.32 -21.04 37.92
CA ASN A 312 14.16 -20.45 38.57
C ASN A 312 12.90 -20.61 37.71
N GLY A 313 12.23 -21.76 37.84
CA GLY A 313 10.96 -22.02 37.18
C GLY A 313 10.60 -23.50 37.14
N SER A 314 9.56 -23.81 36.38
CA SER A 314 9.11 -25.19 36.14
C SER A 314 9.95 -25.90 35.08
N ALA A 315 9.87 -27.24 35.03
CA ALA A 315 10.49 -28.04 33.97
C ALA A 315 10.03 -27.63 32.55
N LEU A 316 8.80 -27.12 32.43
CA LEU A 316 8.22 -26.64 31.18
C LEU A 316 8.84 -25.32 30.71
N GLU A 317 9.08 -24.41 31.66
CA GLU A 317 9.78 -23.15 31.41
C GLU A 317 11.24 -23.40 31.05
N LEU A 318 11.90 -24.37 31.72
CA LEU A 318 13.24 -24.81 31.34
C LEU A 318 13.27 -25.39 29.92
N GLN A 319 12.32 -26.27 29.57
CA GLN A 319 12.25 -26.82 28.20
C GLN A 319 12.04 -25.71 27.16
N THR A 320 11.19 -24.72 27.46
CA THR A 320 10.96 -23.56 26.58
C THR A 320 12.21 -22.68 26.45
N PHE A 321 12.98 -22.53 27.54
CA PHE A 321 14.27 -21.85 27.55
C PHE A 321 15.28 -22.51 26.59
N GLY A 322 15.29 -23.84 26.52
CA GLY A 322 16.03 -24.62 25.53
C GLY A 322 15.48 -24.55 24.10
N LEU A 323 14.15 -24.52 23.92
CA LEU A 323 13.53 -24.40 22.59
C LEU A 323 13.78 -23.05 21.92
N SER A 324 14.15 -22.02 22.69
CA SER A 324 14.41 -20.66 22.19
C SER A 324 13.22 -20.00 21.50
N SER A 325 12.03 -20.55 21.73
CA SER A 325 10.83 -20.13 21.05
C SER A 325 9.62 -20.32 21.93
N SER A 326 8.74 -19.33 21.91
CA SER A 326 7.39 -19.46 22.46
C SER A 326 6.39 -19.95 21.41
N LEU A 327 6.81 -20.13 20.15
CA LEU A 327 5.98 -20.58 19.05
C LEU A 327 6.28 -22.05 18.75
N ILE A 328 5.33 -22.92 19.01
CA ILE A 328 5.50 -24.36 18.85
C ILE A 328 4.44 -24.96 17.94
N ARG A 329 4.80 -26.03 17.23
CA ARG A 329 3.88 -26.92 16.49
C ARG A 329 4.35 -28.35 16.60
N THR A 330 3.51 -29.29 16.18
CA THR A 330 3.95 -30.69 16.00
C THR A 330 4.27 -30.97 14.55
N VAL A 331 4.95 -32.09 14.31
CA VAL A 331 5.17 -32.60 12.94
C VAL A 331 3.86 -33.07 12.30
N ALA A 332 2.92 -33.58 13.11
CA ALA A 332 1.64 -34.12 12.66
C ALA A 332 0.55 -33.04 12.47
N ASN A 333 0.68 -31.89 13.15
CA ASN A 333 -0.30 -30.81 13.09
C ASN A 333 0.38 -29.49 12.68
N PRO A 334 -0.01 -28.88 11.54
CA PRO A 334 0.57 -27.62 11.08
C PRO A 334 0.15 -26.40 11.92
N SER A 335 -0.85 -26.51 12.80
CA SER A 335 -1.27 -25.42 13.68
C SER A 335 -0.11 -24.98 14.58
N VAL A 336 0.21 -23.70 14.50
CA VAL A 336 1.20 -23.05 15.35
C VAL A 336 0.49 -22.52 16.60
N TYR A 337 1.13 -22.69 17.74
CA TYR A 337 0.65 -22.20 19.02
C TYR A 337 1.70 -21.29 19.64
N LEU A 338 1.25 -20.16 20.17
CA LEU A 338 2.03 -19.37 21.13
C LEU A 338 1.83 -19.98 22.52
N VAL A 339 2.91 -20.36 23.18
CA VAL A 339 2.93 -20.84 24.56
C VAL A 339 3.37 -19.76 25.50
N SER A 340 2.70 -19.63 26.64
CA SER A 340 3.09 -18.75 27.75
C SER A 340 2.62 -19.38 29.06
N GLY A 341 3.56 -19.66 29.97
CA GLY A 341 3.31 -20.43 31.17
C GLY A 341 2.70 -21.79 30.84
N SER A 342 1.57 -22.13 31.47
CA SER A 342 0.82 -23.38 31.23
C SER A 342 -0.25 -23.27 30.13
N THR A 343 -0.27 -22.20 29.35
CA THR A 343 -1.32 -21.91 28.36
C THR A 343 -0.75 -21.85 26.94
N LYS A 344 -1.52 -22.36 25.97
CA LYS A 344 -1.25 -22.24 24.53
C LYS A 344 -2.37 -21.48 23.81
N TYR A 345 -2.00 -20.57 22.91
CA TYR A 345 -2.88 -19.72 22.12
C TYR A 345 -2.72 -20.08 20.63
N PRO A 346 -3.76 -20.56 19.94
CA PRO A 346 -3.69 -20.85 18.51
C PRO A 346 -3.33 -19.59 17.69
N VAL A 347 -2.35 -19.68 16.81
CA VAL A 347 -1.98 -18.62 15.86
C VAL A 347 -2.75 -18.86 14.56
N THR A 348 -3.64 -17.92 14.19
CA THR A 348 -4.67 -18.16 13.17
C THR A 348 -4.28 -17.78 11.76
N ASN A 349 -3.28 -16.93 11.57
CA ASN A 349 -2.85 -16.47 10.25
C ASN A 349 -1.37 -16.04 10.23
N GLN A 350 -0.85 -15.85 9.02
CA GLN A 350 0.55 -15.51 8.77
C GLN A 350 0.94 -14.13 9.32
N ASP A 351 0.04 -13.13 9.25
CA ASP A 351 0.32 -11.78 9.77
C ASP A 351 0.51 -11.79 11.29
N MET A 352 -0.31 -12.57 12.00
CA MET A 352 -0.14 -12.79 13.44
C MET A 352 1.18 -13.49 13.74
N LEU A 353 1.53 -14.53 12.97
CA LEU A 353 2.79 -15.24 13.13
C LEU A 353 4.01 -14.32 12.94
N GLN A 354 3.98 -13.47 11.91
CA GLN A 354 5.03 -12.48 11.65
C GLN A 354 5.15 -11.46 12.80
N ALA A 355 4.01 -10.99 13.32
CA ALA A 355 4.00 -10.06 14.45
C ALA A 355 4.58 -10.68 15.73
N LEU A 356 4.43 -12.01 15.90
CA LEU A 356 4.97 -12.77 17.04
C LEU A 356 6.42 -13.22 16.85
N SER A 357 7.08 -12.89 15.72
CA SER A 357 8.48 -13.22 15.46
C SER A 357 9.50 -12.80 16.54
N PRO A 358 9.29 -11.75 17.36
CA PRO A 358 10.18 -11.47 18.49
C PRO A 358 10.22 -12.59 19.54
N LEU A 359 9.19 -13.45 19.57
CA LEU A 359 9.09 -14.58 20.49
C LEU A 359 9.79 -15.86 19.98
N GLY A 360 10.46 -15.79 18.83
CA GLY A 360 11.25 -16.87 18.25
C GLY A 360 10.71 -17.40 16.93
N SER A 361 11.43 -18.34 16.32
CA SER A 361 10.96 -19.09 15.15
C SER A 361 10.06 -20.26 15.57
N VAL A 362 9.22 -20.78 14.66
CA VAL A 362 8.36 -21.92 15.01
C VAL A 362 9.20 -23.16 15.29
N ALA A 363 9.16 -23.66 16.53
CA ALA A 363 9.83 -24.87 16.96
C ALA A 363 8.92 -26.11 16.86
N TYR A 364 9.52 -27.27 16.64
CA TYR A 364 8.81 -28.55 16.56
C TYR A 364 8.91 -29.30 17.89
N VAL A 365 7.77 -29.80 18.36
CA VAL A 365 7.66 -30.57 19.60
C VAL A 365 6.82 -31.83 19.39
N GLY A 366 6.93 -32.77 20.33
CA GLY A 366 6.03 -33.93 20.39
C GLY A 366 4.60 -33.54 20.79
N GLN A 367 3.61 -34.33 20.37
CA GLN A 367 2.21 -34.08 20.73
C GLN A 367 1.98 -34.13 22.24
N SER A 368 2.61 -35.09 22.93
CA SER A 368 2.57 -35.21 24.39
C SER A 368 3.12 -33.98 25.12
N TYR A 369 4.06 -33.24 24.53
CA TYR A 369 4.53 -31.97 25.09
C TYR A 369 3.52 -30.86 24.84
N LEU A 370 3.00 -30.75 23.61
CA LEU A 370 1.98 -29.74 23.28
C LEU A 370 0.70 -29.91 24.14
N ASP A 371 0.36 -31.14 24.52
CA ASP A 371 -0.83 -31.45 25.33
C ASP A 371 -0.70 -31.06 26.81
N GLN A 372 0.51 -30.74 27.29
CA GLN A 372 0.72 -30.24 28.67
C GLN A 372 0.18 -28.82 28.86
N PHE A 373 -0.09 -28.09 27.77
CA PHE A 373 -0.59 -26.72 27.81
C PHE A 373 -2.11 -26.67 27.62
N ARG A 374 -2.79 -25.90 28.46
CA ARG A 374 -4.21 -25.58 28.32
C ARG A 374 -4.42 -24.70 27.10
N THR A 375 -5.27 -25.12 26.16
CA THR A 375 -5.66 -24.27 25.02
C THR A 375 -6.56 -23.13 25.52
N ALA A 376 -6.18 -21.89 25.21
CA ALA A 376 -6.99 -20.69 25.43
C ALA A 376 -7.59 -20.19 24.10
N GLN A 377 -8.10 -18.95 24.09
CA GLN A 377 -8.51 -18.25 22.87
C GLN A 377 -7.38 -18.18 21.84
N ALA A 378 -7.75 -17.91 20.59
CA ALA A 378 -6.78 -17.57 19.55
C ALA A 378 -5.91 -16.38 19.97
N ALA A 379 -4.64 -16.41 19.57
CA ALA A 379 -3.73 -15.29 19.79
C ALA A 379 -4.27 -14.02 19.13
N SER A 380 -4.30 -12.91 19.87
CA SER A 380 -4.72 -11.60 19.40
C SER A 380 -3.54 -10.63 19.37
N ARG A 381 -3.73 -9.43 18.79
CA ARG A 381 -2.73 -8.34 18.80
C ARG A 381 -2.64 -7.64 20.16
N ILE A 382 -3.43 -8.07 21.14
CA ILE A 382 -3.46 -7.50 22.49
C ILE A 382 -2.73 -8.46 23.42
N ILE A 383 -1.67 -7.97 24.06
CA ILE A 383 -0.87 -8.73 25.03
C ILE A 383 -0.98 -8.06 26.40
N ARG A 384 -0.89 -8.87 27.46
CA ARG A 384 -0.82 -8.38 28.84
C ARG A 384 0.49 -8.83 29.48
N GLY A 385 1.20 -7.89 30.07
CA GLY A 385 2.42 -8.15 30.84
C GLY A 385 2.12 -8.78 32.21
N PRO A 386 3.13 -9.28 32.92
CA PRO A 386 2.97 -9.80 34.28
C PRO A 386 2.62 -8.72 35.30
N ASP A 387 3.00 -7.46 35.05
CA ASP A 387 2.64 -6.26 35.82
C ASP A 387 1.18 -5.84 35.64
N GLY A 388 0.51 -6.44 34.66
CA GLY A 388 -0.88 -6.21 34.33
C GLY A 388 -1.15 -5.11 33.31
N SER A 389 -0.09 -4.46 32.82
CA SER A 389 -0.15 -3.51 31.72
C SER A 389 -0.59 -4.20 30.43
N ILE A 390 -1.45 -3.57 29.65
CA ILE A 390 -1.96 -4.08 28.37
C ILE A 390 -1.29 -3.31 27.22
N TYR A 391 -0.94 -4.02 26.16
CA TYR A 391 -0.28 -3.45 24.99
C TYR A 391 -0.92 -3.96 23.70
N PHE A 392 -0.94 -3.11 22.67
CA PHE A 392 -1.05 -3.54 21.29
C PHE A 392 0.36 -3.80 20.74
N PHE A 393 0.59 -4.82 19.93
CA PHE A 393 1.92 -5.05 19.35
C PHE A 393 1.90 -5.23 17.83
N ASP A 394 2.97 -4.76 17.19
CA ASP A 394 3.23 -4.94 15.77
C ASP A 394 4.73 -4.80 15.49
N SER A 395 5.26 -5.54 14.51
CA SER A 395 6.63 -5.34 14.01
C SER A 395 7.73 -5.25 15.09
N GLY A 396 7.62 -6.02 16.17
CA GLY A 396 8.61 -6.03 17.25
C GLY A 396 8.47 -4.95 18.32
N ILE A 397 7.49 -4.05 18.19
CA ILE A 397 7.18 -3.04 19.19
C ILE A 397 5.88 -3.35 19.92
N LYS A 398 5.80 -2.98 21.20
CA LYS A 398 4.56 -2.99 22.00
C LYS A 398 4.19 -1.55 22.38
N LEU A 399 2.97 -1.16 22.10
CA LEU A 399 2.39 0.15 22.40
C LEU A 399 1.51 0.03 23.65
N PRO A 400 1.83 0.73 24.75
CA PRO A 400 0.98 0.69 25.94
C PRO A 400 -0.42 1.22 25.64
N ILE A 401 -1.45 0.54 26.15
CA ILE A 401 -2.84 0.96 26.08
C ILE A 401 -3.28 1.46 27.46
N THR A 402 -3.84 2.67 27.53
CA THR A 402 -4.19 3.35 28.78
C THR A 402 -5.61 3.11 29.27
N SER A 403 -6.49 2.51 28.44
CA SER A 403 -7.89 2.29 28.80
C SER A 403 -8.50 1.07 28.13
N CYS A 404 -9.48 0.44 28.79
CA CYS A 404 -10.21 -0.70 28.24
C CYS A 404 -11.10 -0.35 27.04
N SER A 405 -11.52 0.92 26.92
CA SER A 405 -12.20 1.39 25.70
C SER A 405 -11.28 1.25 24.50
N LEU A 406 -10.03 1.71 24.62
CA LEU A 406 -9.06 1.61 23.53
C LEU A 406 -8.67 0.15 23.25
N VAL A 407 -8.62 -0.72 24.26
CA VAL A 407 -8.47 -2.17 24.04
C VAL A 407 -9.61 -2.71 23.16
N SER A 408 -10.84 -2.28 23.43
CA SER A 408 -12.03 -2.69 22.67
C SER A 408 -12.03 -2.10 21.25
N ASP A 409 -11.56 -0.87 21.07
CA ASP A 409 -11.41 -0.25 19.76
C ASP A 409 -10.46 -1.06 18.86
N TYR A 410 -9.37 -1.55 19.42
CA TYR A 410 -8.44 -2.48 18.76
C TYR A 410 -8.95 -3.94 18.73
N GLY A 411 -10.22 -4.20 19.03
CA GLY A 411 -10.84 -5.52 18.90
C GLY A 411 -10.41 -6.54 19.97
N GLY A 412 -9.89 -6.08 21.11
CA GLY A 412 -9.62 -6.91 22.28
C GLY A 412 -10.65 -6.75 23.41
N SER A 413 -10.35 -7.32 24.57
CA SER A 413 -11.05 -7.04 25.83
C SER A 413 -10.06 -6.98 26.99
N CYS A 414 -10.39 -6.23 28.04
CA CYS A 414 -9.66 -6.25 29.32
C CYS A 414 -9.97 -7.49 30.17
N ASP A 415 -10.93 -8.31 29.76
CA ASP A 415 -11.18 -9.62 30.36
C ASP A 415 -10.09 -10.62 29.98
N SER A 416 -9.92 -11.67 30.79
CA SER A 416 -8.88 -12.70 30.58
C SER A 416 -8.93 -13.43 29.23
N THR A 417 -10.05 -13.34 28.51
CA THR A 417 -10.24 -13.90 27.17
C THR A 417 -9.89 -12.91 26.05
N GLY A 418 -9.64 -11.64 26.35
CA GLY A 418 -9.44 -10.56 25.39
C GLY A 418 -7.98 -10.23 25.05
N TYR A 419 -7.03 -10.84 25.75
CA TYR A 419 -5.60 -10.64 25.57
C TYR A 419 -4.82 -11.95 25.65
N VAL A 420 -3.59 -11.94 25.15
CA VAL A 420 -2.61 -13.01 25.38
C VAL A 420 -1.79 -12.65 26.62
N GLN A 421 -1.83 -13.47 27.66
CA GLN A 421 -1.00 -13.27 28.85
C GLN A 421 0.43 -13.72 28.55
N LEU A 422 1.40 -12.80 28.63
CA LEU A 422 2.83 -13.09 28.49
C LEU A 422 3.51 -13.13 29.87
N ASN A 423 4.56 -13.94 29.99
CA ASN A 423 5.48 -13.85 31.12
C ASN A 423 6.47 -12.68 30.94
N ALA A 424 7.27 -12.39 31.99
CA ALA A 424 8.22 -11.27 31.98
C ALA A 424 9.23 -11.34 30.82
N GLN A 425 9.81 -12.52 30.59
CA GLN A 425 10.81 -12.73 29.55
C GLN A 425 10.23 -12.53 28.14
N GLN A 426 9.02 -13.02 27.89
CA GLN A 426 8.33 -12.85 26.60
C GLN A 426 7.93 -11.40 26.36
N ALA A 427 7.38 -10.72 27.38
CA ALA A 427 7.02 -9.32 27.28
C ALA A 427 8.24 -8.42 27.03
N ALA A 428 9.42 -8.81 27.52
CA ALA A 428 10.68 -8.09 27.30
C ALA A 428 11.26 -8.28 25.87
N ARG A 429 10.78 -9.25 25.08
CA ARG A 429 11.20 -9.43 23.68
C ARG A 429 10.69 -8.34 22.74
N PHE A 430 9.67 -7.60 23.15
CA PHE A 430 9.11 -6.48 22.39
C PHE A 430 9.66 -5.15 22.93
N VAL A 431 10.09 -4.28 22.02
CA VAL A 431 10.54 -2.92 22.38
C VAL A 431 9.32 -2.08 22.76
N THR A 432 9.37 -1.40 23.90
CA THR A 432 8.29 -0.50 24.32
C THR A 432 8.29 0.77 23.45
N GLY A 433 7.20 1.00 22.72
CA GLY A 433 6.98 2.18 21.89
C GLY A 433 6.12 3.24 22.60
N PRO A 434 5.67 4.27 21.85
CA PRO A 434 4.71 5.26 22.37
C PRO A 434 3.35 4.61 22.68
N TYR A 435 2.47 5.36 23.35
CA TYR A 435 1.10 4.90 23.61
C TYR A 435 0.34 4.62 22.30
N ALA A 436 -0.51 3.60 22.34
CA ALA A 436 -1.46 3.33 21.27
C ALA A 436 -2.45 4.50 21.15
N THR A 437 -2.83 4.86 19.93
CA THR A 437 -3.75 5.95 19.63
C THR A 437 -4.90 5.44 18.75
N PRO A 438 -6.03 6.15 18.65
CA PRO A 438 -7.12 5.74 17.76
C PRO A 438 -6.83 6.04 16.28
N LEU A 439 -5.67 6.58 15.91
CA LEU A 439 -5.31 6.87 14.52
C LEU A 439 -4.05 6.13 14.13
N ILE A 440 -4.13 5.39 13.02
CA ILE A 440 -3.01 4.60 12.54
C ILE A 440 -2.79 4.75 11.04
N THR A 441 -1.54 4.60 10.63
CA THR A 441 -1.18 4.56 9.21
C THR A 441 -0.05 3.57 8.99
N SER A 442 0.21 3.24 7.72
CA SER A 442 1.43 2.55 7.28
C SER A 442 2.14 3.43 6.26
N ALA A 443 3.44 3.19 6.05
CA ALA A 443 4.22 3.95 5.05
C ALA A 443 3.54 3.90 3.67
N GLY A 444 3.05 5.05 3.17
CA GLY A 444 2.34 5.16 1.89
C GLY A 444 0.92 4.53 1.87
N GLY A 445 0.41 4.09 3.02
CA GLY A 445 -0.92 3.51 3.16
C GLY A 445 -2.01 4.51 3.57
N PRO A 446 -3.27 4.07 3.62
CA PRO A 446 -4.36 4.86 4.20
C PRO A 446 -4.13 5.25 5.65
N LEU A 447 -4.83 6.31 6.05
CA LEU A 447 -5.07 6.64 7.45
C LEU A 447 -6.36 5.96 7.89
N TYR A 448 -6.32 5.23 9.01
CA TYR A 448 -7.49 4.63 9.63
C TYR A 448 -7.72 5.23 11.02
N GLN A 449 -8.98 5.51 11.35
CA GLN A 449 -9.43 5.60 12.72
C GLN A 449 -9.82 4.21 13.21
N ILE A 450 -9.33 3.84 14.39
CA ILE A 450 -9.67 2.60 15.09
C ILE A 450 -10.69 2.95 16.17
N ALA A 451 -11.90 2.43 16.03
CA ALA A 451 -13.01 2.72 16.93
C ALA A 451 -14.04 1.57 16.90
N GLY A 452 -14.59 1.21 18.06
CA GLY A 452 -15.67 0.23 18.15
C GLY A 452 -15.34 -1.14 17.55
N GLY A 453 -14.08 -1.57 17.63
CA GLY A 453 -13.62 -2.84 17.07
C GLY A 453 -13.56 -2.86 15.54
N SER A 454 -13.56 -1.71 14.88
CA SER A 454 -13.52 -1.57 13.42
C SER A 454 -12.44 -0.56 12.99
N LYS A 455 -11.97 -0.69 11.75
CA LYS A 455 -11.13 0.32 11.10
C LYS A 455 -11.97 1.18 10.16
N HIS A 456 -11.90 2.48 10.35
CA HIS A 456 -12.65 3.49 9.60
C HIS A 456 -11.66 4.26 8.75
N GLU A 457 -11.74 4.10 7.43
CA GLU A 457 -10.83 4.79 6.53
C GLU A 457 -11.09 6.31 6.56
N VAL A 458 -10.03 7.10 6.66
CA VAL A 458 -10.11 8.55 6.76
C VAL A 458 -9.79 9.14 5.39
N LEU A 459 -10.67 9.98 4.86
CA LEU A 459 -10.48 10.60 3.55
C LEU A 459 -9.33 11.62 3.54
N ASP A 460 -9.37 12.58 4.46
CA ASP A 460 -8.40 13.67 4.56
C ASP A 460 -8.40 14.29 5.98
N SER A 461 -7.47 15.21 6.24
CA SER A 461 -7.36 15.89 7.54
C SER A 461 -8.57 16.78 7.87
N THR A 462 -9.26 17.31 6.86
CA THR A 462 -10.51 18.07 7.05
C THR A 462 -11.63 17.16 7.55
N SER A 463 -11.68 15.91 7.10
CA SER A 463 -12.64 14.91 7.58
C SER A 463 -12.43 14.61 9.06
N LEU A 464 -11.18 14.53 9.53
CA LEU A 464 -10.87 14.37 10.96
C LEU A 464 -11.30 15.58 11.78
N SER A 465 -10.97 16.79 11.33
CA SER A 465 -11.31 18.00 12.08
C SER A 465 -12.81 18.21 12.20
N GLN A 466 -13.58 17.92 11.15
CA GLN A 466 -15.04 17.96 11.18
C GLN A 466 -15.66 16.88 12.07
N ALA A 467 -15.02 15.71 12.16
CA ALA A 467 -15.42 14.64 13.07
C ALA A 467 -14.98 14.89 14.52
N GLY A 468 -14.23 15.96 14.81
CA GLY A 468 -13.70 16.27 16.14
C GLY A 468 -12.60 15.32 16.61
N ILE A 469 -11.93 14.61 15.70
CA ILE A 469 -10.90 13.62 16.03
C ILE A 469 -9.54 14.32 16.05
N ASN A 470 -8.98 14.49 17.26
CA ASN A 470 -7.66 15.07 17.47
C ASN A 470 -6.80 14.10 18.29
N ALA A 471 -6.01 13.27 17.60
CA ALA A 471 -5.12 12.30 18.22
C ALA A 471 -3.80 12.20 17.42
N GLY A 472 -2.74 11.77 18.10
CA GLY A 472 -1.49 11.41 17.43
C GLY A 472 -1.68 10.18 16.54
N VAL A 473 -0.84 10.04 15.51
CA VAL A 473 -0.90 8.91 14.58
C VAL A 473 0.21 7.90 14.90
N ASN A 474 -0.14 6.63 15.11
CA ASN A 474 0.86 5.56 15.14
C ASN A 474 1.15 5.08 13.70
N SER A 475 2.44 4.94 13.35
CA SER A 475 2.87 4.33 12.09
C SER A 475 3.25 2.87 12.32
N LEU A 476 2.52 1.95 11.69
CA LEU A 476 2.60 0.50 11.90
C LEU A 476 2.73 -0.24 10.56
N SER A 477 2.89 -1.57 10.60
CA SER A 477 2.84 -2.40 9.39
C SER A 477 1.46 -2.33 8.72
N ALA A 478 1.41 -2.57 7.41
CA ALA A 478 0.15 -2.59 6.65
C ALA A 478 -0.84 -3.66 7.16
N GLY A 479 -0.35 -4.74 7.75
CA GLY A 479 -1.14 -5.83 8.32
C GLY A 479 -1.56 -5.62 9.78
N ALA A 480 -1.09 -4.56 10.45
CA ALA A 480 -1.27 -4.35 11.89
C ALA A 480 -2.74 -4.40 12.32
N VAL A 481 -3.65 -3.83 11.51
CA VAL A 481 -5.10 -3.87 11.71
C VAL A 481 -5.84 -4.62 10.61
N GLY A 482 -5.14 -5.52 9.90
CA GLY A 482 -5.74 -6.34 8.85
C GLY A 482 -6.96 -7.11 9.34
N TYR A 483 -6.92 -7.57 10.59
CA TYR A 483 -7.97 -8.34 11.26
C TYR A 483 -9.23 -7.55 11.63
N LEU A 484 -9.16 -6.22 11.71
CA LEU A 484 -10.33 -5.41 12.04
C LEU A 484 -11.26 -5.28 10.81
N PRO A 485 -12.58 -5.48 10.97
CA PRO A 485 -13.55 -5.22 9.93
C PRO A 485 -13.57 -3.73 9.55
N PHE A 486 -14.01 -3.44 8.33
CA PHE A 486 -14.23 -2.06 7.89
C PHE A 486 -15.50 -1.49 8.56
N GLY A 487 -15.37 -0.31 9.14
CA GLY A 487 -16.47 0.53 9.60
C GLY A 487 -16.74 1.68 8.63
N GLN A 488 -17.84 2.41 8.84
CA GLN A 488 -18.20 3.57 8.02
C GLN A 488 -17.04 4.59 7.98
N PRO A 489 -16.54 5.01 6.81
CA PRO A 489 -15.35 5.84 6.74
C PRO A 489 -15.57 7.24 7.30
N VAL A 490 -14.50 7.85 7.80
CA VAL A 490 -14.49 9.24 8.28
C VAL A 490 -14.28 10.15 7.09
N VAL A 491 -15.38 10.74 6.62
CA VAL A 491 -15.40 11.58 5.43
C VAL A 491 -16.13 12.87 5.70
N ARG A 492 -15.61 13.98 5.19
CA ARG A 492 -16.36 15.23 5.07
C ARG A 492 -17.41 15.11 3.98
N ASN A 493 -18.50 15.84 4.13
CA ASN A 493 -19.45 16.05 3.03
C ASN A 493 -18.82 16.97 1.96
N ASP A 494 -19.35 16.93 0.75
CA ASP A 494 -18.98 17.83 -0.35
C ASP A 494 -17.50 17.69 -0.77
N ALA A 495 -17.14 16.46 -1.15
CA ALA A 495 -15.82 16.10 -1.67
C ALA A 495 -15.91 15.19 -2.89
N VAL A 496 -14.97 15.34 -3.82
CA VAL A 496 -14.70 14.30 -4.82
C VAL A 496 -13.73 13.29 -4.20
N VAL A 497 -13.99 12.01 -4.38
CA VAL A 497 -13.18 10.91 -3.83
C VAL A 497 -12.84 9.95 -4.94
N SER A 498 -11.55 9.66 -5.11
CA SER A 498 -11.08 8.66 -6.07
C SER A 498 -11.16 7.26 -5.48
N LEU A 499 -11.40 6.26 -6.33
CA LEU A 499 -11.32 4.86 -5.92
C LEU A 499 -9.84 4.41 -5.87
N ARG A 500 -9.37 3.93 -4.72
CA ARG A 500 -7.99 3.42 -4.60
C ARG A 500 -7.83 2.11 -5.38
N GLY A 501 -6.78 2.04 -6.20
CA GLY A 501 -6.45 0.83 -6.98
C GLY A 501 -7.34 0.60 -8.21
N GLY A 502 -8.15 1.58 -8.61
CA GLY A 502 -9.02 1.48 -9.78
C GLY A 502 -9.24 2.82 -10.48
N SER A 503 -9.97 2.80 -11.59
CA SER A 503 -10.44 4.00 -12.28
C SER A 503 -11.84 4.38 -11.80
N GLY A 504 -12.06 5.66 -11.48
CA GLY A 504 -13.36 6.17 -11.06
C GLY A 504 -13.35 6.74 -9.64
N GLY A 505 -14.53 6.82 -9.04
CA GLY A 505 -14.69 7.44 -7.73
C GLY A 505 -16.13 7.77 -7.40
N VAL A 506 -16.33 8.51 -6.33
CA VAL A 506 -17.63 9.01 -5.89
C VAL A 506 -17.56 10.51 -5.61
N ILE A 507 -18.69 11.18 -5.75
CA ILE A 507 -18.90 12.54 -5.25
C ILE A 507 -19.73 12.40 -3.96
N LEU A 508 -19.13 12.81 -2.85
CA LEU A 508 -19.80 12.90 -1.55
C LEU A 508 -20.59 14.19 -1.51
N THR A 509 -21.91 14.11 -1.43
CA THR A 509 -22.77 15.29 -1.23
C THR A 509 -24.11 14.87 -0.66
N GLY A 510 -24.76 15.75 0.11
CA GLY A 510 -26.01 15.44 0.82
C GLY A 510 -25.93 14.18 1.71
N GLY A 511 -24.75 13.85 2.25
CA GLY A 511 -24.52 12.66 3.06
C GLY A 511 -24.52 11.34 2.28
N LYS A 512 -24.45 11.38 0.94
CA LYS A 512 -24.46 10.21 0.06
C LYS A 512 -23.21 10.14 -0.82
N ALA A 513 -22.81 8.92 -1.18
CA ALA A 513 -21.74 8.64 -2.14
C ALA A 513 -22.34 8.40 -3.53
N SER A 514 -22.24 9.41 -4.40
CA SER A 514 -22.76 9.37 -5.77
C SER A 514 -21.68 8.85 -6.72
N PRO A 515 -21.81 7.64 -7.31
CA PRO A 515 -20.77 7.08 -8.18
C PRO A 515 -20.57 7.92 -9.44
N ILE A 516 -19.31 8.10 -9.85
CA ILE A 516 -18.96 8.85 -11.05
C ILE A 516 -19.04 7.93 -12.26
N ASP A 517 -19.84 8.30 -13.26
CA ASP A 517 -19.91 7.58 -14.54
C ASP A 517 -18.52 7.50 -15.19
N PRO A 518 -18.11 6.35 -15.76
CA PRO A 518 -16.80 6.21 -16.39
C PRO A 518 -16.49 7.27 -17.45
N SER A 519 -17.48 7.69 -18.24
CA SER A 519 -17.31 8.71 -19.28
C SER A 519 -17.16 10.13 -18.72
N ALA A 520 -17.64 10.37 -17.50
CA ALA A 520 -17.34 11.60 -16.76
C ALA A 520 -15.97 11.51 -16.08
N ALA A 521 -15.59 10.34 -15.57
CA ALA A 521 -14.29 10.11 -14.93
C ALA A 521 -13.11 10.40 -15.88
N THR A 522 -13.27 10.18 -17.19
CA THR A 522 -12.24 10.48 -18.20
C THR A 522 -11.96 11.97 -18.39
N LEU A 523 -12.82 12.87 -17.90
CA LEU A 523 -12.65 14.33 -18.02
C LEU A 523 -12.07 14.95 -16.75
N ALA A 524 -11.14 14.24 -16.11
CA ALA A 524 -10.41 14.71 -14.94
C ALA A 524 -11.27 15.08 -13.72
N VAL A 525 -12.53 14.62 -13.64
CA VAL A 525 -13.37 14.75 -12.43
C VAL A 525 -12.64 14.19 -11.21
N THR A 526 -12.10 12.98 -11.34
CA THR A 526 -11.33 12.31 -10.28
C THR A 526 -10.00 12.98 -9.98
N SER A 527 -9.48 13.82 -10.89
CA SER A 527 -8.28 14.62 -10.62
C SER A 527 -8.53 15.75 -9.61
N LYS A 528 -9.81 16.03 -9.30
CA LYS A 528 -10.22 16.95 -8.23
C LYS A 528 -10.47 16.26 -6.91
N ALA A 529 -10.12 14.97 -6.80
CA ALA A 529 -10.34 14.21 -5.59
C ALA A 529 -9.50 14.75 -4.43
N ALA A 530 -10.13 14.87 -3.26
CA ALA A 530 -9.44 15.25 -2.02
C ALA A 530 -8.53 14.14 -1.49
N GLY A 531 -8.81 12.90 -1.88
CA GLY A 531 -8.09 11.70 -1.48
C GLY A 531 -8.62 10.46 -2.18
N SER A 532 -8.24 9.30 -1.67
CA SER A 532 -8.73 8.01 -2.18
C SER A 532 -9.26 7.13 -1.05
N LEU A 533 -10.37 6.44 -1.31
CA LEU A 533 -10.93 5.41 -0.43
C LEU A 533 -10.93 4.05 -1.13
N SER A 534 -10.88 2.97 -0.36
CA SER A 534 -11.10 1.62 -0.87
C SER A 534 -12.56 1.40 -1.29
N SER A 535 -12.81 0.41 -2.14
CA SER A 535 -14.18 0.03 -2.55
C SER A 535 -15.00 -0.44 -1.35
N GLN A 536 -14.39 -1.15 -0.39
CA GLN A 536 -15.03 -1.58 0.84
C GLN A 536 -15.53 -0.39 1.67
N SER A 537 -14.70 0.64 1.86
CA SER A 537 -15.09 1.85 2.59
C SER A 537 -16.21 2.62 1.88
N ILE A 538 -16.14 2.76 0.55
CA ILE A 538 -17.18 3.45 -0.24
C ILE A 538 -18.52 2.70 -0.12
N ALA A 539 -18.52 1.37 -0.12
CA ALA A 539 -19.73 0.56 -0.01
C ALA A 539 -20.44 0.71 1.34
N LEU A 540 -19.76 1.19 2.38
CA LEU A 540 -20.33 1.47 3.70
C LEU A 540 -20.98 2.86 3.79
N LEU A 541 -20.87 3.70 2.75
CA LEU A 541 -21.53 4.99 2.68
C LEU A 541 -22.93 4.86 2.05
N PRO A 542 -23.92 5.68 2.47
CA PRO A 542 -25.22 5.70 1.82
C PRO A 542 -25.11 5.99 0.31
N ALA A 543 -25.73 5.16 -0.52
CA ALA A 543 -25.64 5.29 -1.97
C ALA A 543 -26.39 6.54 -2.49
N GLY A 544 -25.73 7.29 -3.37
CA GLY A 544 -26.28 8.42 -4.12
C GLY A 544 -26.65 8.05 -5.57
N ALA A 545 -27.33 8.97 -6.26
CA ALA A 545 -27.58 8.83 -7.69
C ALA A 545 -26.27 8.97 -8.47
N PRO A 546 -26.06 8.23 -9.58
CA PRO A 546 -24.83 8.34 -10.36
C PRO A 546 -24.66 9.74 -10.94
N PHE A 547 -23.43 10.25 -10.89
CA PHE A 547 -23.05 11.48 -11.57
C PHE A 547 -22.71 11.20 -13.03
N THR A 548 -23.58 11.63 -13.93
CA THR A 548 -23.47 11.43 -15.38
C THR A 548 -22.91 12.65 -16.12
N GLY A 549 -22.15 13.51 -15.44
CA GLY A 549 -21.46 14.64 -16.07
C GLY A 549 -22.12 16.01 -15.94
N ALA A 550 -23.33 16.09 -15.39
CA ALA A 550 -24.06 17.35 -15.21
C ALA A 550 -24.32 17.65 -13.72
N PHE A 551 -23.87 18.82 -13.26
CA PHE A 551 -24.16 19.35 -11.94
C PHE A 551 -25.37 20.28 -11.99
N LYS A 552 -26.15 20.27 -10.91
CA LYS A 552 -27.14 21.30 -10.61
C LYS A 552 -26.70 22.09 -9.39
N SER A 553 -26.56 23.39 -9.53
CA SER A 553 -26.21 24.27 -8.41
C SER A 553 -27.32 24.27 -7.36
N ALA A 554 -26.97 23.99 -6.11
CA ALA A 554 -27.90 24.09 -4.98
C ALA A 554 -28.31 25.54 -4.66
N GLN A 555 -27.56 26.54 -5.14
CA GLN A 555 -27.78 27.96 -4.82
C GLN A 555 -28.83 28.61 -5.72
N ASP A 556 -28.72 28.39 -7.04
CA ASP A 556 -29.53 29.07 -8.06
C ASP A 556 -30.20 28.10 -9.05
N GLY A 557 -29.98 26.80 -8.91
CA GLY A 557 -30.56 25.78 -9.77
C GLY A 557 -29.95 25.70 -11.17
N SER A 558 -28.91 26.49 -11.46
CA SER A 558 -28.21 26.47 -12.76
C SER A 558 -27.59 25.09 -13.04
N ILE A 559 -27.56 24.70 -14.32
CA ILE A 559 -26.99 23.44 -14.75
C ILE A 559 -25.64 23.70 -15.39
N SER A 560 -24.63 22.93 -14.98
CA SER A 560 -23.29 22.96 -15.57
C SER A 560 -22.84 21.56 -15.95
N VAL A 561 -22.30 21.40 -17.15
CA VAL A 561 -21.72 20.15 -17.63
C VAL A 561 -20.20 20.21 -17.46
N VAL A 562 -19.62 19.14 -16.92
CA VAL A 562 -18.17 18.97 -16.88
C VAL A 562 -17.68 18.66 -18.30
N ALA A 563 -16.59 19.29 -18.70
CA ALA A 563 -15.90 19.09 -19.96
C ALA A 563 -14.38 18.98 -19.74
N GLY A 564 -13.64 18.66 -20.79
CA GLY A 564 -12.18 18.52 -20.73
C GLY A 564 -11.43 19.80 -20.28
N ASP A 565 -12.03 20.98 -20.45
CA ASP A 565 -11.48 22.30 -20.14
C ASP A 565 -12.11 22.98 -18.91
N GLY A 566 -13.08 22.35 -18.24
CA GLY A 566 -13.72 22.92 -17.05
C GLY A 566 -15.19 22.57 -16.92
N ILE A 567 -15.97 23.46 -16.31
CA ILE A 567 -17.42 23.38 -16.29
C ILE A 567 -18.02 24.44 -17.22
N HIS A 568 -18.99 24.03 -18.02
CA HIS A 568 -19.73 24.91 -18.93
C HIS A 568 -21.17 25.00 -18.44
N THR A 569 -21.68 26.21 -18.26
CA THR A 569 -23.13 26.40 -18.03
C THR A 569 -23.90 25.92 -19.26
N TRP A 570 -24.96 25.15 -19.03
CA TRP A 570 -25.87 24.70 -20.06
C TRP A 570 -27.24 25.39 -19.88
N PRO A 571 -27.59 26.38 -20.72
CA PRO A 571 -28.86 27.10 -20.60
C PRO A 571 -30.07 26.18 -20.76
N ALA A 572 -31.15 26.49 -20.05
CA ALA A 572 -32.38 25.69 -20.09
C ALA A 572 -32.95 25.60 -21.53
N GLY A 573 -33.40 24.40 -21.90
CA GLY A 573 -34.02 24.13 -23.20
C GLY A 573 -33.04 23.89 -24.36
N VAL A 574 -31.77 24.33 -24.26
CA VAL A 574 -30.78 24.15 -25.32
C VAL A 574 -30.51 22.66 -25.57
N GLY A 575 -30.47 22.27 -26.84
CA GLY A 575 -30.22 20.89 -27.28
C GLY A 575 -31.35 19.93 -26.94
N GLY A 576 -32.52 20.42 -26.50
CA GLY A 576 -33.59 19.55 -25.96
C GLY A 576 -33.18 18.81 -24.69
N ALA A 577 -32.19 19.34 -23.97
CA ALA A 577 -31.53 18.63 -22.90
C ALA A 577 -32.42 18.39 -21.67
N SER A 578 -32.41 17.16 -21.17
CA SER A 578 -33.00 16.77 -19.88
C SER A 578 -32.01 15.90 -19.11
N PHE A 579 -30.93 16.52 -18.64
CA PHE A 579 -29.86 15.81 -17.95
C PHE A 579 -30.34 15.18 -16.63
N ALA A 580 -29.85 13.97 -16.34
CA ALA A 580 -29.74 13.52 -14.96
C ALA A 580 -28.66 14.38 -14.27
N THR A 581 -29.06 15.20 -13.31
CA THR A 581 -28.15 16.12 -12.62
C THR A 581 -27.88 15.69 -11.18
N LEU A 582 -26.65 15.85 -10.73
CA LEU A 582 -26.32 15.78 -9.31
C LEU A 582 -26.36 17.18 -8.69
N THR A 583 -27.25 17.40 -7.73
CA THR A 583 -27.31 18.67 -7.00
C THR A 583 -26.11 18.80 -6.06
N VAL A 584 -25.33 19.87 -6.19
CA VAL A 584 -24.08 20.08 -5.43
C VAL A 584 -23.98 21.52 -4.92
N PRO A 585 -23.28 21.76 -3.80
CA PRO A 585 -23.01 23.12 -3.33
C PRO A 585 -21.91 23.80 -4.16
N ALA A 586 -21.78 25.11 -4.02
CA ALA A 586 -20.76 25.91 -4.71
C ALA A 586 -19.32 25.45 -4.43
N ALA A 587 -19.06 24.84 -3.27
CA ALA A 587 -17.74 24.28 -2.94
C ALA A 587 -17.29 23.18 -3.93
N ILE A 588 -18.22 22.37 -4.44
CA ILE A 588 -17.91 21.35 -5.46
C ILE A 588 -17.73 22.00 -6.83
N LEU A 589 -18.62 22.92 -7.21
CA LEU A 589 -18.52 23.63 -8.50
C LEU A 589 -17.21 24.42 -8.60
N GLY A 590 -16.77 25.05 -7.52
CA GLY A 590 -15.52 25.81 -7.44
C GLY A 590 -14.23 24.98 -7.58
N LEU A 591 -14.30 23.65 -7.61
CA LEU A 591 -13.15 22.80 -7.92
C LEU A 591 -12.76 22.84 -9.41
N TYR A 592 -13.66 23.34 -10.26
CA TYR A 592 -13.52 23.36 -11.71
C TYR A 592 -13.42 24.80 -12.24
N PRO A 593 -12.53 25.07 -13.21
CA PRO A 593 -12.52 26.35 -13.89
C PRO A 593 -13.83 26.53 -14.69
N THR A 594 -14.36 27.75 -14.69
CA THR A 594 -15.53 28.10 -15.50
C THR A 594 -15.12 28.37 -16.94
N ALA A 595 -15.78 27.71 -17.89
CA ALA A 595 -15.57 27.89 -19.32
C ALA A 595 -16.81 28.51 -19.99
N ALA A 596 -16.69 28.84 -21.28
CA ALA A 596 -17.75 29.50 -22.04
C ALA A 596 -19.03 28.64 -22.11
N PRO A 597 -20.25 29.18 -21.97
CA PRO A 597 -21.47 28.38 -21.98
C PRO A 597 -21.63 27.52 -23.26
N ILE A 598 -22.16 26.30 -23.10
CA ILE A 598 -22.58 25.49 -24.24
C ILE A 598 -23.95 25.98 -24.69
N GLN A 599 -24.03 26.52 -25.90
CA GLN A 599 -25.24 27.13 -26.46
C GLN A 599 -25.50 26.63 -27.88
N ALA A 600 -26.62 27.02 -28.49
CA ALA A 600 -26.87 26.69 -29.88
C ALA A 600 -25.73 27.23 -30.77
N GLY A 601 -25.17 26.37 -31.63
CA GLY A 601 -23.98 26.62 -32.44
C GLY A 601 -22.66 26.11 -31.82
N THR A 602 -22.64 25.68 -30.56
CA THR A 602 -21.46 25.05 -29.96
C THR A 602 -21.24 23.66 -30.54
N ALA A 603 -20.01 23.34 -30.93
CA ALA A 603 -19.62 21.98 -31.33
C ALA A 603 -19.17 21.18 -30.09
N ILE A 604 -19.72 19.99 -29.90
CA ILE A 604 -19.39 19.08 -28.80
C ILE A 604 -18.98 17.70 -29.32
N MET A 605 -18.15 16.99 -28.56
CA MET A 605 -17.84 15.58 -28.83
C MET A 605 -17.60 14.82 -27.52
N SER A 606 -17.56 13.49 -27.57
CA SER A 606 -17.11 12.69 -26.42
C SER A 606 -15.67 12.28 -26.61
N ALA A 607 -14.90 12.19 -25.52
CA ALA A 607 -13.55 11.61 -25.55
C ALA A 607 -13.55 10.15 -26.03
N SER A 608 -14.67 9.44 -25.86
CA SER A 608 -14.85 8.05 -26.27
C SER A 608 -15.48 7.87 -27.65
N GLY A 609 -15.92 8.97 -28.31
CA GLY A 609 -16.67 8.94 -29.56
C GLY A 609 -16.05 9.81 -30.64
N GLY A 610 -15.97 9.31 -31.88
CA GLY A 610 -15.39 10.06 -33.00
C GLY A 610 -16.32 11.06 -33.69
N THR A 611 -17.59 11.14 -33.27
CA THR A 611 -18.59 12.02 -33.91
C THR A 611 -18.61 13.38 -33.21
N VAL A 612 -18.44 14.45 -33.99
CA VAL A 612 -18.68 15.81 -33.54
C VAL A 612 -20.15 16.15 -33.78
N TYR A 613 -20.78 16.78 -32.79
CA TYR A 613 -22.17 17.22 -32.85
C TYR A 613 -22.24 18.74 -32.76
N LEU A 614 -23.13 19.35 -33.54
CA LEU A 614 -23.52 20.75 -33.35
C LEU A 614 -24.72 20.81 -32.40
N VAL A 615 -24.63 21.60 -31.33
CA VAL A 615 -25.75 21.86 -30.43
C VAL A 615 -26.75 22.78 -31.11
N MET A 616 -28.01 22.40 -31.16
CA MET A 616 -29.12 23.19 -31.70
C MET A 616 -30.07 23.60 -30.56
N PRO A 617 -31.09 24.44 -30.83
CA PRO A 617 -32.08 24.77 -29.80
C PRO A 617 -32.77 23.55 -29.20
N ASN A 618 -33.12 22.52 -29.99
CA ASN A 618 -33.96 21.40 -29.53
C ASN A 618 -33.30 20.01 -29.67
N ASP A 619 -32.13 19.91 -30.31
CA ASP A 619 -31.44 18.65 -30.56
C ASP A 619 -29.92 18.86 -30.66
N ILE A 620 -29.17 17.78 -30.83
CA ILE A 620 -27.79 17.80 -31.30
C ILE A 620 -27.71 17.15 -32.68
N ARG A 621 -26.86 17.69 -33.56
CA ARG A 621 -26.77 17.21 -34.95
C ARG A 621 -25.40 16.65 -35.26
N PRO A 622 -25.28 15.38 -35.67
CA PRO A 622 -24.01 14.80 -36.07
C PRO A 622 -23.45 15.57 -37.27
N ILE A 623 -22.17 15.93 -37.25
CA ILE A 623 -21.52 16.61 -38.36
C ILE A 623 -20.92 15.59 -39.31
N SER A 624 -21.25 15.70 -40.60
CA SER A 624 -20.90 14.70 -41.61
C SER A 624 -19.42 14.65 -42.00
N SER A 625 -18.68 15.76 -41.85
CA SER A 625 -17.28 15.86 -42.23
C SER A 625 -16.58 17.06 -41.57
N TRP A 626 -15.25 17.10 -41.63
CA TRP A 626 -14.48 18.27 -41.20
C TRP A 626 -14.81 19.53 -42.01
N ASN A 627 -15.06 19.39 -43.32
CA ASN A 627 -15.48 20.51 -44.18
C ASN A 627 -16.84 21.06 -43.76
N ALA A 628 -17.80 20.19 -43.39
CA ALA A 628 -19.07 20.63 -42.85
C ALA A 628 -18.91 21.42 -41.55
N LEU A 629 -18.01 21.00 -40.65
CA LEU A 629 -17.71 21.74 -39.42
C LEU A 629 -17.08 23.12 -39.71
N LEU A 630 -16.13 23.19 -40.65
CA LEU A 630 -15.52 24.47 -41.07
C LEU A 630 -16.55 25.41 -41.69
N ALA A 631 -17.47 24.88 -42.52
CA ALA A 631 -18.55 25.65 -43.11
C ALA A 631 -19.48 26.24 -42.04
N LEU A 632 -19.78 25.49 -40.99
CA LEU A 632 -20.57 25.94 -39.84
C LEU A 632 -19.80 26.89 -38.91
N SER A 633 -18.48 27.00 -39.06
CA SER A 633 -17.64 27.92 -38.29
C SER A 633 -17.31 29.20 -39.08
N ALA A 634 -18.01 29.45 -40.18
CA ALA A 634 -17.75 30.56 -41.11
C ALA A 634 -16.27 30.63 -41.55
N GLY A 635 -15.64 29.48 -41.78
CA GLY A 635 -14.24 29.37 -42.19
C GLY A 635 -13.20 29.63 -41.09
N LYS A 636 -13.61 29.87 -39.84
CA LYS A 636 -12.70 29.96 -38.67
C LYS A 636 -12.36 28.57 -38.15
N THR A 637 -11.26 28.47 -37.40
CA THR A 637 -10.89 27.23 -36.70
C THR A 637 -11.99 26.85 -35.69
N PRO A 638 -12.66 25.70 -35.84
CA PRO A 638 -13.71 25.28 -34.94
C PRO A 638 -13.14 24.92 -33.56
N THR A 639 -13.79 25.39 -32.50
CA THR A 639 -13.55 24.90 -31.14
C THR A 639 -14.54 23.80 -30.82
N ILE A 640 -14.05 22.62 -30.44
CA ILE A 640 -14.87 21.46 -30.07
C ILE A 640 -14.73 21.22 -28.57
N THR A 641 -15.83 21.32 -27.83
CA THR A 641 -15.85 21.03 -26.39
C THR A 641 -16.03 19.53 -26.16
N THR A 642 -15.15 18.93 -25.36
CA THR A 642 -15.24 17.49 -25.05
C THR A 642 -16.07 17.28 -23.79
N VAL A 643 -17.21 16.60 -23.92
CA VAL A 643 -18.16 16.31 -22.82
C VAL A 643 -18.29 14.79 -22.58
N PRO A 644 -18.85 14.34 -21.44
CA PRO A 644 -19.05 12.92 -21.16
C PRO A 644 -19.97 12.26 -22.19
N GLN A 645 -19.74 10.98 -22.47
CA GLN A 645 -20.62 10.23 -23.38
C GLN A 645 -22.05 10.14 -22.83
N SER A 646 -22.20 10.06 -21.50
CA SER A 646 -23.50 10.10 -20.83
C SER A 646 -24.27 11.40 -21.08
N VAL A 647 -23.58 12.53 -21.26
CA VAL A 647 -24.21 13.81 -21.64
C VAL A 647 -24.73 13.73 -23.06
N ILE A 648 -23.91 13.29 -24.02
CA ILE A 648 -24.34 13.14 -25.43
C ILE A 648 -25.53 12.18 -25.55
N ALA A 649 -25.48 11.04 -24.85
CA ALA A 649 -26.53 10.03 -24.88
C ALA A 649 -27.87 10.52 -24.31
N SER A 650 -27.87 11.59 -23.50
CA SER A 650 -29.08 12.19 -22.93
C SER A 650 -29.74 13.24 -23.81
N LEU A 651 -29.13 13.58 -24.96
CA LEU A 651 -29.61 14.63 -25.86
C LEU A 651 -30.33 14.00 -27.07
N PRO A 652 -31.49 14.54 -27.48
CA PRO A 652 -32.12 14.17 -28.74
C PRO A 652 -31.18 14.37 -29.93
N VAL A 653 -31.05 13.37 -30.79
CA VAL A 653 -30.20 13.45 -31.99
C VAL A 653 -31.07 13.82 -33.18
N GLY A 654 -30.80 15.00 -33.76
CA GLY A 654 -31.41 15.48 -34.99
C GLY A 654 -30.73 14.92 -36.24
N PRO A 655 -31.13 15.38 -37.43
CA PRO A 655 -30.53 14.94 -38.68
C PRO A 655 -29.05 15.32 -38.79
N VAL A 656 -28.30 14.53 -39.57
CA VAL A 656 -26.89 14.79 -39.87
C VAL A 656 -26.75 16.15 -40.55
N ALA A 657 -25.91 17.02 -40.00
CA ALA A 657 -25.60 18.32 -40.56
C ALA A 657 -24.79 18.15 -41.86
N LEU A 658 -25.41 18.56 -42.97
CA LEU A 658 -24.79 18.66 -44.29
C LEU A 658 -23.90 19.92 -44.38
N GLU A 659 -22.98 19.93 -45.33
CA GLU A 659 -22.07 21.05 -45.58
C GLU A 659 -22.84 22.28 -46.09
N SER A 660 -22.90 23.32 -45.26
CA SER A 660 -23.57 24.59 -45.59
C SER A 660 -23.00 25.23 -46.84
N GLY A 661 -23.85 25.84 -47.68
CA GLY A 661 -23.42 26.50 -48.91
C GLY A 661 -23.11 25.54 -50.07
N THR A 662 -23.34 24.24 -49.91
CA THR A 662 -23.12 23.23 -50.96
C THR A 662 -24.41 22.96 -51.73
N LEU A 663 -24.30 22.77 -53.04
CA LEU A 663 -25.37 22.29 -53.90
C LEU A 663 -25.46 20.77 -53.77
N VAL A 664 -26.61 20.28 -53.34
CA VAL A 664 -26.83 18.87 -53.06
C VAL A 664 -27.98 18.32 -53.87
N ARG A 665 -27.81 17.08 -54.35
CA ARG A 665 -28.91 16.25 -54.81
C ARG A 665 -28.81 14.84 -54.27
N ASN A 666 -29.90 14.10 -54.39
CA ASN A 666 -29.88 12.67 -54.19
C ASN A 666 -29.80 11.94 -55.54
N VAL A 667 -29.68 10.61 -55.48
CA VAL A 667 -29.58 9.77 -56.68
C VAL A 667 -30.93 9.52 -57.34
N SER A 668 -32.03 9.61 -56.57
CA SER A 668 -33.38 9.31 -57.04
C SER A 668 -34.10 10.51 -57.67
N SER A 669 -33.59 11.74 -57.52
CA SER A 669 -34.17 12.95 -58.10
C SER A 669 -33.14 13.80 -58.86
N ALA A 670 -33.60 14.50 -59.89
CA ALA A 670 -32.83 15.51 -60.61
C ALA A 670 -32.86 16.89 -59.92
N THR A 671 -33.73 17.10 -58.92
CA THR A 671 -33.82 18.38 -58.21
C THR A 671 -32.58 18.62 -57.37
N VAL A 672 -31.95 19.77 -57.57
CA VAL A 672 -30.80 20.24 -56.80
C VAL A 672 -31.26 21.27 -55.78
N TYR A 673 -30.69 21.22 -54.59
CA TYR A 673 -30.96 22.15 -53.50
C TYR A 673 -29.67 22.79 -53.02
N LEU A 674 -29.74 24.04 -52.57
CA LEU A 674 -28.70 24.66 -51.75
C LEU A 674 -28.92 24.23 -50.29
N VAL A 675 -27.89 23.68 -49.65
CA VAL A 675 -27.89 23.44 -48.20
C VAL A 675 -27.77 24.78 -47.48
N ASN A 676 -28.84 25.21 -46.82
CA ASN A 676 -28.88 26.49 -46.10
C ASN A 676 -28.60 26.26 -44.60
N GLY A 677 -27.32 26.10 -44.29
CA GLY A 677 -26.82 25.81 -42.96
C GLY A 677 -27.37 24.51 -42.42
N VAL A 678 -27.94 24.61 -41.22
CA VAL A 678 -28.63 23.51 -40.53
C VAL A 678 -30.13 23.75 -40.48
N THR A 679 -30.68 24.72 -41.21
CA THR A 679 -32.10 25.10 -41.05
C THR A 679 -32.99 24.43 -42.08
N ASN A 680 -32.66 24.55 -43.36
CA ASN A 680 -33.48 24.07 -44.47
C ASN A 680 -32.63 23.80 -45.72
N LYS A 681 -33.27 23.31 -46.77
CA LYS A 681 -32.72 23.19 -48.12
C LYS A 681 -33.51 24.09 -49.06
N ILE A 682 -32.83 24.83 -49.93
CA ILE A 682 -33.47 25.79 -50.84
C ILE A 682 -33.44 25.25 -52.27
N PRO A 683 -34.60 24.96 -52.90
CA PRO A 683 -34.63 24.57 -54.30
C PRO A 683 -34.38 25.77 -55.23
N PHE A 684 -33.86 25.50 -56.41
CA PHE A 684 -33.70 26.48 -57.49
C PHE A 684 -33.98 25.87 -58.86
N SER A 685 -34.32 26.72 -59.82
CA SER A 685 -34.64 26.31 -61.20
C SER A 685 -33.43 26.32 -62.13
N THR A 686 -32.44 27.19 -61.88
CA THR A 686 -31.22 27.32 -62.67
C THR A 686 -30.00 27.50 -61.76
N PHE A 687 -28.81 27.18 -62.24
CA PHE A 687 -27.57 27.29 -61.46
C PHE A 687 -27.06 28.73 -61.32
N ASP A 688 -27.52 29.67 -62.15
CA ASP A 688 -27.00 31.04 -62.17
C ASP A 688 -27.21 31.77 -60.82
N PRO A 689 -28.39 31.77 -60.18
CA PRO A 689 -28.56 32.35 -58.85
C PRO A 689 -27.59 31.83 -57.80
N ALA A 690 -27.32 30.51 -57.81
CA ALA A 690 -26.38 29.90 -56.87
C ALA A 690 -24.94 30.32 -57.19
N THR A 691 -24.55 30.25 -58.45
CA THR A 691 -23.19 30.55 -58.92
C THR A 691 -22.86 32.04 -58.76
N GLU A 692 -23.80 32.93 -59.08
CA GLU A 692 -23.66 34.38 -58.89
C GLU A 692 -23.57 34.77 -57.41
N ALA A 693 -24.14 33.97 -56.50
CA ALA A 693 -23.96 34.15 -55.06
C ALA A 693 -22.65 33.55 -54.53
N GLY A 694 -21.91 32.81 -55.37
CA GLY A 694 -20.64 32.16 -55.04
C GLY A 694 -20.76 30.68 -54.63
N PHE A 695 -21.95 30.08 -54.68
CA PHE A 695 -22.16 28.66 -54.36
C PHE A 695 -21.86 27.78 -55.57
N THR A 696 -20.67 27.19 -55.59
CA THR A 696 -20.18 26.39 -56.73
C THR A 696 -19.87 24.93 -56.37
N SER A 697 -19.81 24.60 -55.07
CA SER A 697 -19.52 23.24 -54.61
C SER A 697 -20.74 22.34 -54.78
N PHE A 698 -20.55 21.13 -55.29
CA PHE A 698 -21.62 20.16 -55.57
C PHE A 698 -21.33 18.81 -54.91
N THR A 699 -22.36 18.18 -54.32
CA THR A 699 -22.24 16.86 -53.68
C THR A 699 -23.51 16.01 -53.81
N PHE A 700 -23.37 14.71 -53.52
CA PHE A 700 -24.48 13.77 -53.44
C PHE A 700 -24.74 13.36 -51.98
N THR A 701 -26.00 13.17 -51.62
CA THR A 701 -26.41 12.62 -50.32
C THR A 701 -27.52 11.59 -50.47
N SER A 702 -27.78 10.81 -49.42
CA SER A 702 -28.88 9.84 -49.38
C SER A 702 -30.25 10.52 -49.27
N ASP A 703 -31.29 9.86 -49.78
CA ASP A 703 -32.69 10.33 -49.72
C ASP A 703 -33.11 10.73 -48.30
N ASP A 704 -32.83 9.87 -47.31
CA ASP A 704 -33.22 10.11 -45.91
C ASP A 704 -32.60 11.40 -45.33
N ARG A 705 -31.30 11.62 -45.59
CA ARG A 705 -30.59 12.82 -45.13
C ARG A 705 -31.15 14.10 -45.77
N LEU A 706 -31.48 14.04 -47.06
CA LEU A 706 -32.04 15.19 -47.76
C LEU A 706 -33.49 15.45 -47.35
N ALA A 707 -34.28 14.40 -47.13
CA ALA A 707 -35.67 14.47 -46.69
C ALA A 707 -35.79 15.09 -45.28
N ALA A 708 -34.82 14.84 -44.40
CA ALA A 708 -34.81 15.35 -43.03
C ALA A 708 -34.59 16.88 -42.93
N TYR A 709 -34.17 17.55 -44.00
CA TYR A 709 -34.08 19.00 -44.05
C TYR A 709 -35.42 19.59 -44.55
N PRO A 710 -36.07 20.51 -43.82
CA PRO A 710 -37.21 21.25 -44.34
C PRO A 710 -36.90 21.90 -45.69
N THR A 711 -37.85 21.91 -46.62
CA THR A 711 -37.67 22.58 -47.92
C THR A 711 -38.17 24.02 -47.80
N SER A 712 -37.35 24.99 -48.21
CA SER A 712 -37.78 26.39 -48.32
C SER A 712 -38.96 26.52 -49.28
N SER A 713 -39.99 27.28 -48.88
CA SER A 713 -41.12 27.64 -49.75
C SER A 713 -40.73 28.66 -50.82
N THR A 714 -39.62 29.39 -50.62
CA THR A 714 -39.09 30.37 -51.56
C THR A 714 -37.92 29.76 -52.32
N LEU A 715 -37.98 29.83 -53.66
CA LEU A 715 -36.88 29.38 -54.52
C LEU A 715 -35.68 30.33 -54.39
N LEU A 716 -34.49 29.75 -54.43
CA LEU A 716 -33.27 30.55 -54.58
C LEU A 716 -33.30 31.22 -55.94
N ASN A 717 -33.19 32.54 -55.91
CA ASN A 717 -33.10 33.43 -57.06
C ASN A 717 -32.00 34.45 -56.77
N PHE A 718 -31.83 35.48 -57.61
CA PHE A 718 -30.73 36.43 -57.44
C PHE A 718 -30.87 37.33 -56.19
N GLY A 719 -32.02 37.34 -55.51
CA GLY A 719 -32.24 38.04 -54.25
C GLY A 719 -32.04 37.12 -53.04
N VAL A 720 -31.17 37.52 -52.12
CA VAL A 720 -30.94 36.82 -50.84
C VAL A 720 -31.01 37.79 -49.66
N GLN A 721 -31.28 37.28 -48.47
CA GLN A 721 -31.34 38.07 -47.25
C GLN A 721 -30.53 37.40 -46.14
N CYS A 722 -29.71 38.20 -45.46
CA CYS A 722 -28.90 37.79 -44.33
C CYS A 722 -29.24 38.65 -43.12
N GLY A 723 -29.81 38.03 -42.08
CA GLY A 723 -30.43 38.77 -40.99
C GLY A 723 -31.51 39.72 -41.53
N THR A 724 -31.34 41.02 -41.29
CA THR A 724 -32.25 42.07 -41.77
C THR A 724 -31.82 42.71 -43.10
N THR A 725 -30.60 42.45 -43.56
CA THR A 725 -30.04 43.10 -44.76
C THR A 725 -30.37 42.27 -46.00
N LYS A 726 -30.91 42.94 -47.03
CA LYS A 726 -31.21 42.36 -48.34
C LYS A 726 -30.01 42.54 -49.27
N TYR A 727 -29.80 41.56 -50.13
CA TYR A 727 -28.71 41.53 -51.09
C TYR A 727 -29.20 41.05 -52.44
N VAL A 728 -28.44 41.42 -53.48
CA VAL A 728 -28.51 40.80 -54.79
C VAL A 728 -27.22 40.06 -55.08
N SER A 729 -27.30 38.86 -55.66
CA SER A 729 -26.15 38.03 -56.02
C SER A 729 -25.67 38.35 -57.43
N ALA A 730 -24.39 38.68 -57.56
CA ALA A 730 -23.75 39.00 -58.83
C ALA A 730 -22.25 38.68 -58.76
N GLY A 731 -21.66 38.15 -59.84
CA GLY A 731 -20.22 37.99 -59.99
C GLY A 731 -19.55 37.10 -58.93
N GLY A 732 -20.28 36.13 -58.37
CA GLY A 732 -19.80 35.25 -57.29
C GLY A 732 -19.75 35.92 -55.91
N SER A 733 -20.52 36.99 -55.71
CA SER A 733 -20.63 37.73 -54.44
C SER A 733 -22.06 38.21 -54.21
N ILE A 734 -22.36 38.60 -52.97
CA ILE A 734 -23.62 39.27 -52.62
C ILE A 734 -23.37 40.76 -52.39
N HIS A 735 -24.27 41.60 -52.91
CA HIS A 735 -24.17 43.05 -52.94
C HIS A 735 -25.33 43.68 -52.17
N ALA A 736 -25.02 44.51 -51.17
CA ALA A 736 -26.04 45.01 -50.26
C ALA A 736 -27.02 45.96 -50.99
N LEU A 737 -28.31 45.79 -50.73
CA LEU A 737 -29.36 46.64 -51.25
C LEU A 737 -29.74 47.70 -50.22
N SER A 738 -29.46 48.96 -50.53
CA SER A 738 -29.93 50.12 -49.79
C SER A 738 -31.42 50.38 -50.06
N ALA A 739 -32.04 51.27 -49.27
CA ALA A 739 -33.41 51.72 -49.53
C ALA A 739 -33.61 52.33 -50.94
N THR A 740 -32.55 52.90 -51.52
CA THR A 740 -32.59 53.51 -52.86
C THR A 740 -32.35 52.53 -54.00
N THR A 741 -31.60 51.45 -53.75
CA THR A 741 -31.24 50.46 -54.78
C THR A 741 -32.16 49.25 -54.76
N ALA A 742 -32.76 48.90 -53.62
CA ALA A 742 -33.71 47.79 -53.52
C ALA A 742 -34.86 47.83 -54.55
N PRO A 743 -35.50 49.00 -54.85
CA PRO A 743 -36.55 49.06 -55.86
C PRO A 743 -36.07 48.81 -57.31
N LEU A 744 -34.76 48.93 -57.55
CA LEU A 744 -34.18 48.77 -58.89
C LEU A 744 -34.05 47.30 -59.30
N TYR A 745 -34.08 46.37 -58.35
CA TYR A 745 -33.89 44.94 -58.59
C TYR A 745 -35.21 44.18 -58.37
N PRO A 746 -35.71 43.43 -59.37
CA PRO A 746 -37.04 42.80 -59.32
C PRO A 746 -37.08 41.48 -58.53
N PHE A 747 -36.03 41.17 -57.79
CA PHE A 747 -35.84 39.85 -57.18
C PHE A 747 -36.46 39.76 -55.79
N THR A 748 -37.20 38.67 -55.55
CA THR A 748 -37.66 38.33 -54.19
C THR A 748 -36.49 37.80 -53.36
N THR A 749 -36.46 38.06 -52.06
CA THR A 749 -35.33 37.60 -51.23
C THR A 749 -35.65 36.28 -50.54
N VAL A 750 -34.74 35.30 -50.67
CA VAL A 750 -34.75 34.09 -49.82
C VAL A 750 -33.87 34.30 -48.59
N GLN A 751 -34.35 33.87 -47.42
CA GLN A 751 -33.59 34.01 -46.18
C GLN A 751 -32.49 32.95 -46.10
N LEU A 752 -31.25 33.40 -46.09
CA LEU A 752 -30.10 32.57 -45.78
C LEU A 752 -29.92 32.47 -44.26
N ASP A 753 -29.58 31.28 -43.81
CA ASP A 753 -29.22 31.01 -42.43
C ASP A 753 -27.87 31.68 -42.09
N GLN A 754 -27.59 31.86 -40.80
CA GLN A 754 -26.40 32.56 -40.34
C GLN A 754 -25.08 31.93 -40.82
N PHE A 755 -25.01 30.60 -40.93
CA PHE A 755 -23.83 29.89 -41.39
C PHE A 755 -23.65 30.10 -42.89
N THR A 756 -24.73 29.97 -43.66
CA THR A 756 -24.71 30.21 -45.12
C THR A 756 -24.35 31.66 -45.45
N CYS A 757 -24.90 32.61 -44.70
CA CYS A 757 -24.54 34.03 -44.78
C CYS A 757 -23.08 34.34 -44.45
N GLY A 758 -22.47 33.55 -43.57
CA GLY A 758 -21.06 33.69 -43.22
C GLY A 758 -20.10 33.24 -44.32
N LEU A 759 -20.57 32.40 -45.25
CA LEU A 759 -19.74 31.81 -46.31
C LEU A 759 -19.72 32.63 -47.60
N VAL A 760 -20.76 33.43 -47.85
CA VAL A 760 -20.87 34.23 -49.07
C VAL A 760 -19.98 35.46 -49.03
N LYS A 761 -19.22 35.67 -50.10
CA LYS A 761 -18.38 36.86 -50.28
C LYS A 761 -19.26 38.10 -50.42
N LYS A 762 -19.00 39.13 -49.63
CA LYS A 762 -19.66 40.43 -49.74
C LYS A 762 -18.86 41.32 -50.68
N GLY A 763 -19.49 41.73 -51.78
CA GLY A 763 -18.91 42.65 -52.75
C GLY A 763 -19.13 44.11 -52.36
N ILE A 764 -18.99 45.00 -53.33
CA ILE A 764 -19.46 46.38 -53.23
C ILE A 764 -20.98 46.42 -53.00
N ASP A 765 -21.52 47.54 -52.53
CA ASP A 765 -22.97 47.74 -52.49
C ASP A 765 -23.56 47.70 -53.91
N ALA A 766 -24.81 47.25 -54.03
CA ALA A 766 -25.48 47.17 -55.32
C ALA A 766 -25.61 48.57 -55.93
N THR A 767 -25.40 48.69 -57.24
CA THR A 767 -25.45 49.98 -57.94
C THR A 767 -26.65 50.04 -58.89
N ALA A 768 -26.88 51.19 -59.51
CA ALA A 768 -27.89 51.31 -60.57
C ALA A 768 -27.39 50.79 -61.94
N PHE A 769 -26.22 50.16 -62.00
CA PHE A 769 -25.59 49.74 -63.25
C PHE A 769 -25.21 48.27 -63.21
N ILE A 770 -25.55 47.55 -64.28
CA ILE A 770 -25.17 46.14 -64.48
C ILE A 770 -24.44 45.98 -65.80
N ARG A 771 -23.49 45.05 -65.86
CA ARG A 771 -22.78 44.66 -67.08
C ARG A 771 -23.02 43.19 -67.36
N THR A 772 -23.53 42.88 -68.55
CA THR A 772 -23.76 41.49 -68.99
C THR A 772 -22.50 40.90 -69.63
N PRO A 773 -22.41 39.56 -69.81
CA PRO A 773 -21.19 38.89 -70.28
C PRO A 773 -20.74 39.28 -71.70
N ASP A 774 -21.63 39.85 -72.51
CA ASP A 774 -21.33 40.42 -73.83
C ASP A 774 -20.63 41.80 -73.75
N GLY A 775 -20.43 42.33 -72.54
CA GLY A 775 -19.81 43.63 -72.29
C GLY A 775 -20.79 44.81 -72.28
N SER A 776 -22.08 44.58 -72.55
CA SER A 776 -23.10 45.63 -72.55
C SER A 776 -23.37 46.14 -71.13
N ILE A 777 -23.32 47.46 -70.94
CA ILE A 777 -23.67 48.11 -69.67
C ILE A 777 -25.10 48.65 -69.75
N TYR A 778 -25.88 48.40 -68.70
CA TYR A 778 -27.25 48.88 -68.57
C TYR A 778 -27.44 49.74 -67.32
N TYR A 779 -28.28 50.75 -67.44
CA TYR A 779 -28.76 51.58 -66.34
C TYR A 779 -30.15 51.13 -65.87
N LEU A 780 -30.34 51.03 -64.56
CA LEU A 780 -31.58 50.69 -63.88
C LEU A 780 -32.14 51.97 -63.23
N ASN A 781 -33.19 52.55 -63.80
CA ASN A 781 -33.76 53.84 -63.35
C ASN A 781 -35.01 53.69 -62.47
N GLY A 782 -35.43 52.45 -62.16
CA GLY A 782 -36.59 52.14 -61.33
C GLY A 782 -37.91 51.98 -62.09
N ASP A 783 -37.93 52.05 -63.42
CA ASP A 783 -39.13 51.77 -64.24
C ASP A 783 -39.36 50.27 -64.50
N GLY A 784 -38.53 49.41 -63.89
CA GLY A 784 -38.54 47.96 -64.05
C GLY A 784 -37.82 47.45 -65.30
N LYS A 785 -37.15 48.31 -66.08
CA LYS A 785 -36.42 47.96 -67.32
C LYS A 785 -34.92 48.19 -67.16
N LYS A 786 -34.15 47.52 -68.02
CA LYS A 786 -32.74 47.80 -68.25
C LYS A 786 -32.57 48.70 -69.46
N HIS A 787 -31.84 49.80 -69.32
CA HIS A 787 -31.63 50.77 -70.38
C HIS A 787 -30.19 50.68 -70.90
N PRO A 788 -29.96 50.32 -72.18
CA PRO A 788 -28.61 50.21 -72.74
C PRO A 788 -27.87 51.54 -72.62
N VAL A 789 -26.63 51.51 -72.13
CA VAL A 789 -25.77 52.70 -72.06
C VAL A 789 -24.95 52.77 -73.35
N SER A 790 -25.18 53.80 -74.15
CA SER A 790 -24.69 53.90 -75.53
C SER A 790 -23.18 54.07 -75.69
N SER A 791 -22.47 54.51 -74.64
CA SER A 791 -21.01 54.69 -74.65
C SER A 791 -20.45 54.77 -73.24
N MET A 792 -19.13 54.58 -73.09
CA MET A 792 -18.45 54.73 -71.80
C MET A 792 -18.47 56.18 -71.28
N ALA A 793 -18.52 57.18 -72.17
CA ALA A 793 -18.70 58.57 -71.79
C ALA A 793 -20.09 58.81 -71.16
N ARG A 794 -21.14 58.19 -71.74
CA ARG A 794 -22.50 58.23 -71.17
C ARG A 794 -22.56 57.50 -69.83
N PHE A 795 -21.88 56.36 -69.70
CA PHE A 795 -21.75 55.66 -68.42
C PHE A 795 -21.10 56.56 -67.35
N ALA A 796 -19.96 57.20 -67.65
CA ALA A 796 -19.29 58.08 -66.71
C ALA A 796 -20.18 59.26 -66.26
N GLN A 797 -20.99 59.81 -67.17
CA GLN A 797 -21.95 60.87 -66.86
C GLN A 797 -23.08 60.40 -65.95
N LEU A 798 -23.68 59.24 -66.25
CA LEU A 798 -24.81 58.71 -65.49
C LEU A 798 -24.39 58.12 -64.13
N ALA A 799 -23.22 57.48 -64.08
CA ALA A 799 -22.78 56.75 -62.91
C ALA A 799 -22.23 57.67 -61.81
N GLY A 800 -21.76 58.88 -62.14
CA GLY A 800 -21.28 59.83 -61.14
C GLY A 800 -20.18 59.27 -60.23
N GLY A 801 -19.33 58.38 -60.77
CA GLY A 801 -18.28 57.68 -60.03
C GLY A 801 -18.68 56.31 -59.46
N GLN A 802 -19.95 55.89 -59.56
CA GLN A 802 -20.35 54.52 -59.27
C GLN A 802 -19.83 53.54 -60.32
N THR A 803 -19.63 52.29 -59.92
CA THR A 803 -19.28 51.18 -60.83
C THR A 803 -20.52 50.37 -61.19
N TYR A 804 -20.39 49.40 -62.09
CA TYR A 804 -21.41 48.40 -62.41
C TYR A 804 -21.19 47.09 -61.65
N LEU A 805 -22.23 46.28 -61.53
CA LEU A 805 -22.16 44.87 -61.16
C LEU A 805 -22.01 44.00 -62.41
N ASP A 806 -21.04 43.09 -62.41
CA ASP A 806 -20.97 42.02 -63.42
C ASP A 806 -22.01 40.96 -63.11
N VAL A 807 -22.90 40.69 -64.07
CA VAL A 807 -24.04 39.78 -63.87
C VAL A 807 -24.12 38.73 -64.97
N ALA A 808 -24.68 37.56 -64.64
CA ALA A 808 -25.02 36.54 -65.63
C ALA A 808 -26.02 37.06 -66.70
N ALA A 809 -26.02 36.44 -67.88
CA ALA A 809 -26.96 36.78 -68.95
C ALA A 809 -28.43 36.61 -68.50
N SER A 810 -28.72 35.58 -67.70
CA SER A 810 -30.05 35.31 -67.14
C SER A 810 -30.49 36.36 -66.12
N PHE A 811 -29.57 36.92 -65.34
CA PHE A 811 -29.82 38.07 -64.48
C PHE A 811 -30.25 39.26 -65.32
N GLY A 812 -29.46 39.60 -66.35
CA GLY A 812 -29.80 40.69 -67.26
C GLY A 812 -31.12 40.45 -67.99
N ALA A 813 -31.48 39.20 -68.27
CA ALA A 813 -32.74 38.83 -68.92
C ALA A 813 -33.97 38.98 -68.01
N ALA A 814 -33.79 39.10 -66.70
CA ALA A 814 -34.88 39.38 -65.75
C ALA A 814 -35.48 40.78 -65.93
N PHE A 815 -34.82 41.64 -66.71
CA PHE A 815 -35.25 43.00 -67.02
C PHE A 815 -35.67 43.10 -68.48
N PRO A 816 -36.88 43.60 -68.79
CA PRO A 816 -37.21 44.04 -70.15
C PRO A 816 -36.25 45.15 -70.60
N THR A 817 -35.89 45.16 -71.88
CA THR A 817 -35.02 46.21 -72.44
C THR A 817 -35.82 47.48 -72.75
N GLY A 818 -35.46 48.59 -72.13
CA GLY A 818 -36.00 49.92 -72.41
C GLY A 818 -35.23 50.65 -73.52
N ALA A 819 -35.62 51.89 -73.81
CA ALA A 819 -34.85 52.76 -74.70
C ALA A 819 -33.44 53.04 -74.13
N ALA A 820 -32.46 53.36 -74.97
CA ALA A 820 -31.10 53.68 -74.50
C ALA A 820 -31.10 54.88 -73.53
N ALA A 821 -30.25 54.80 -72.50
CA ALA A 821 -30.18 55.74 -71.38
C ALA A 821 -29.43 57.05 -71.68
#